data_AF-A0A946TS90-F1
#
_entry.id   AF-A0A946TS90-F1
#
_cell.length_a   1.000
_cell.length_b   1.000
_cell.length_c   1.000
_cell.angle_alpha   90.00
_cell.angle_beta   90.00
_cell.angle_gamma   90.00
#
_symmetry.space_group_name_H-M   'P 1'
#
loop_
_entity.id
_entity.type
_entity.pdbx_description
1 polymer ?
#
loop_
_entity_poly.entity_id
_entity_poly.type
_entity_poly.pdbx_seq_one_letter_code
_entity_poly.pdbx_strand_id
1 'polypeptide(L)'
;MTRFLIAALFVVFSWAGGLAPNTPALAADAVRIAIGQDFKPFEFVDNKGQATGLTAEIWRFWSKKTGIPIEFKPAPWSDTLEMMKDGRADIHAGLNLTDERQTFLDYGDPLLSTNSYVFSPIGMQLSGSIKQLAGFRIGVLKGSLEESVLSKQVPAAELIAFKGIDDLYDAIAANKIRLFADVEQTGLYFLNQRNLVPKFRFDASTPLDANHLYAAVAKGKADLLKKVKIGMSQISARERGQIIRRWLNPAQAKKAGTLVIAISRNYPPFTIIDGNGQPAGMLIDIWRLWSKKTGKKIEFRQSSWANTLNNLGSGDADIHSGLFRSTERDRWIDFSRPIYEIASSYFIRPGGNAPTDLDGKKVGVVAGAFQESYVRKNHPQAAIVALKDDEELVRALAAGKLDTFLSEDLPIEDMLGRLGMRGQIAKFGAPIFKNELYFGVRKGEAELRALIEKGLDEITPDDFAKIEQSWIERPESRYFTKNPLALSSKERAWLAANPKIRVHNEMDWPPFNFNEEGEAKGFSIDYMKLLALKIDIDVEFISGPTWNEFLGMMKKRELEVMLNIVRTPDRLKYMHYTRPYIDNPNTIISRKDQPYDSLEQLFGKTISVPKGFFYEEILKRDFPQIKLHLVKNTLETMKAVTFGKADAALGELAVFNYLMGKHFMTELVLSGEVKLGSPEFALLNISARQELPQLASILNKAVKSVDQAELRTLRQKWFGGATAPTKRRPVIKFTEAERKWLSNHKEIRLGIDPDYPPFEFVTKDGVYAGISSDYTKLVSERLGIKITRVPNLKWSEVLADTKAKKIDLLPAITNTIERRKYLDFTQAHLKHPNVILTRDDFPFITGLADLKEQLVAMNKNYSATSYVKSQFPAIKLMEFETPLQSLEAVATGKATATVLNLAVATYLIRQNKINNLKIAAPAEIKLPGLSMGVRKDWPELVSILDKVLQSITPEEEKTINDRWVSLRFDVAADTEALVRVGVQVGGTAVLIVLIIIGFIVIRGRRKENEMRAREEEAQAKSDFVAVVSHEVRTPMNGVLGMARLILETPLSNEQKDFAKTIVDSGEALLSILNDLLDISKLDAGKL
;
A
#
# COMPACT_ATOMS: atom_id res chain seq x y z
N MET A 1 57.03 -67.60 -29.81
CA MET A 1 56.04 -66.54 -30.08
C MET A 1 54.76 -66.84 -29.31
N THR A 2 53.82 -65.93 -28.97
CA THR A 2 53.90 -64.47 -28.64
C THR A 2 52.52 -64.01 -28.08
N ARG A 3 52.41 -63.75 -26.76
CA ARG A 3 51.45 -62.80 -26.09
C ARG A 3 49.91 -63.09 -26.21
N PHE A 4 48.97 -62.57 -25.40
CA PHE A 4 48.95 -61.88 -24.07
C PHE A 4 47.54 -61.95 -23.40
N LEU A 5 47.42 -61.28 -22.23
CA LEU A 5 46.25 -60.49 -21.74
C LEU A 5 45.22 -61.08 -20.72
N ILE A 6 45.56 -60.87 -19.43
CA ILE A 6 44.70 -60.47 -18.28
C ILE A 6 43.81 -61.50 -17.52
N ALA A 7 44.09 -61.58 -16.20
CA ALA A 7 43.24 -61.96 -15.05
C ALA A 7 43.61 -60.99 -13.88
N ALA A 8 43.07 -60.99 -12.65
CA ALA A 8 42.17 -61.84 -11.84
C ALA A 8 41.35 -60.89 -10.88
N LEU A 9 40.36 -61.22 -10.03
CA LEU A 9 39.97 -62.40 -9.21
C LEU A 9 40.89 -62.68 -7.99
N PHE A 10 40.40 -62.56 -6.74
CA PHE A 10 40.61 -63.53 -5.62
C PHE A 10 39.76 -63.22 -4.36
N VAL A 11 39.71 -64.17 -3.41
CA VAL A 11 38.74 -64.30 -2.27
C VAL A 11 39.40 -65.06 -1.08
N VAL A 12 38.78 -65.02 0.12
CA VAL A 12 39.01 -65.85 1.36
C VAL A 12 40.40 -65.74 2.07
N PHE A 13 40.66 -66.21 3.31
CA PHE A 13 39.93 -67.10 4.26
C PHE A 13 39.91 -66.57 5.73
N SER A 14 39.91 -67.42 6.77
CA SER A 14 39.32 -67.13 8.11
C SER A 14 40.20 -67.42 9.35
N TRP A 15 39.74 -66.89 10.51
CA TRP A 15 39.79 -67.48 11.87
C TRP A 15 41.15 -67.60 12.64
N ALA A 16 41.28 -66.80 13.70
CA ALA A 16 41.87 -67.13 15.01
C ALA A 16 41.53 -66.00 16.02
N GLY A 17 41.68 -66.21 17.33
CA GLY A 17 41.41 -65.17 18.35
C GLY A 17 42.37 -65.21 19.54
N GLY A 18 42.27 -64.23 20.43
CA GLY A 18 43.01 -64.23 21.71
C GLY A 18 43.17 -62.86 22.37
N LEU A 19 42.63 -62.76 23.59
CA LEU A 19 42.96 -61.80 24.67
C LEU A 19 42.80 -60.29 24.42
N ALA A 20 42.26 -59.60 25.44
CA ALA A 20 42.09 -58.14 25.48
C ALA A 20 43.07 -57.49 26.47
N PRO A 21 43.44 -56.21 26.27
CA PRO A 21 43.97 -55.37 27.34
C PRO A 21 42.82 -54.85 28.23
N ASN A 22 43.04 -54.79 29.55
CA ASN A 22 42.05 -54.31 30.50
C ASN A 22 41.99 -52.77 30.59
N THR A 23 40.76 -52.27 30.70
CA THR A 23 40.22 -51.12 31.48
C THR A 23 41.18 -50.36 32.42
N PRO A 24 40.95 -49.04 32.71
CA PRO A 24 39.60 -48.50 32.99
C PRO A 24 39.28 -47.03 32.62
N ALA A 25 38.04 -46.66 32.97
CA ALA A 25 37.48 -45.32 33.18
C ALA A 25 37.17 -44.45 31.93
N LEU A 26 36.00 -43.79 31.81
CA LEU A 26 34.75 -43.92 32.59
C LEU A 26 33.63 -44.43 31.68
N ALA A 27 32.75 -45.26 32.23
CA ALA A 27 31.37 -45.26 31.75
C ALA A 27 30.78 -43.90 32.13
N ALA A 28 30.47 -43.07 31.14
CA ALA A 28 29.67 -41.86 31.39
C ALA A 28 28.26 -42.31 31.76
N ASP A 29 27.77 -41.89 32.93
CA ASP A 29 26.41 -42.19 33.38
C ASP A 29 25.41 -41.83 32.28
N ALA A 30 24.52 -42.77 31.95
CA ALA A 30 23.54 -42.57 30.89
C ALA A 30 22.63 -41.39 31.24
N VAL A 31 22.61 -40.39 30.38
CA VAL A 31 21.88 -39.15 30.65
C VAL A 31 20.38 -39.45 30.65
N ARG A 32 19.72 -39.22 31.78
CA ARG A 32 18.31 -39.61 31.98
C ARG A 32 17.41 -38.52 31.42
N ILE A 33 16.68 -38.84 30.35
CA ILE A 33 15.83 -37.91 29.62
C ILE A 33 14.36 -38.19 29.95
N ALA A 34 13.73 -37.33 30.76
CA ALA A 34 12.29 -37.32 30.96
C ALA A 34 11.60 -37.05 29.61
N ILE A 35 10.55 -37.80 29.30
CA ILE A 35 9.83 -37.72 28.04
C ILE A 35 8.34 -37.98 28.22
N GLY A 36 7.49 -37.21 27.56
CA GLY A 36 6.04 -37.41 27.60
C GLY A 36 5.62 -38.78 27.03
N GLN A 37 4.61 -39.39 27.62
CA GLN A 37 4.01 -40.64 27.11
C GLN A 37 3.01 -40.42 25.96
N ASP A 38 2.42 -39.22 25.87
CA ASP A 38 1.21 -38.94 25.08
C ASP A 38 1.27 -37.69 24.17
N PHE A 39 2.31 -36.86 24.25
CA PHE A 39 2.47 -35.60 23.49
C PHE A 39 2.86 -35.81 22.00
N LYS A 40 1.98 -36.50 21.27
CA LYS A 40 2.12 -36.82 19.84
C LYS A 40 2.01 -35.56 18.97
N PRO A 41 2.79 -35.43 17.87
CA PRO A 41 3.80 -36.36 17.36
C PRO A 41 5.23 -36.13 17.94
N PHE A 42 5.39 -35.24 18.90
CA PHE A 42 6.70 -34.78 19.38
C PHE A 42 7.39 -35.80 20.28
N GLU A 43 6.70 -36.28 21.31
CA GLU A 43 7.19 -37.30 22.24
C GLU A 43 6.05 -38.15 22.77
N PHE A 44 6.21 -39.47 22.65
CA PHE A 44 5.23 -40.45 23.13
C PHE A 44 5.86 -41.82 23.31
N VAL A 45 5.11 -42.76 23.89
CA VAL A 45 5.49 -44.18 23.96
C VAL A 45 4.77 -44.97 22.87
N ASP A 46 5.49 -45.87 22.19
CA ASP A 46 4.94 -46.77 21.17
C ASP A 46 4.25 -48.01 21.77
N ASN A 47 3.60 -48.80 20.91
CA ASN A 47 2.90 -50.03 21.29
C ASN A 47 3.82 -51.14 21.87
N LYS A 48 5.13 -50.90 21.99
CA LYS A 48 6.14 -51.80 22.58
C LYS A 48 6.76 -51.22 23.85
N GLY A 49 6.24 -50.11 24.37
CA GLY A 49 6.79 -49.44 25.56
C GLY A 49 8.02 -48.57 25.27
N GLN A 50 8.37 -48.29 24.01
CA GLN A 50 9.56 -47.53 23.66
C GLN A 50 9.26 -46.04 23.42
N ALA A 51 10.09 -45.18 24.04
CA ALA A 51 10.10 -43.74 23.82
C ALA A 51 10.37 -43.39 22.35
N THR A 52 9.45 -42.66 21.71
CA THR A 52 9.44 -42.37 20.28
C THR A 52 8.87 -40.97 20.01
N GLY A 53 8.80 -40.58 18.73
CA GLY A 53 8.45 -39.22 18.31
C GLY A 53 9.65 -38.39 17.85
N LEU A 54 9.37 -37.17 17.41
CA LEU A 54 10.33 -36.21 16.86
C LEU A 54 11.49 -35.89 17.83
N THR A 55 11.19 -35.51 19.08
CA THR A 55 12.23 -35.14 20.06
C THR A 55 13.06 -36.37 20.45
N ALA A 56 12.40 -37.53 20.61
CA ALA A 56 13.05 -38.81 20.87
C ALA A 56 14.00 -39.25 19.74
N GLU A 57 13.75 -38.88 18.48
CA GLU A 57 14.70 -39.11 17.39
C GLU A 57 15.86 -38.10 17.39
N ILE A 58 15.60 -36.81 17.67
CA ILE A 58 16.67 -35.80 17.84
C ILE A 58 17.64 -36.23 18.94
N TRP A 59 17.16 -36.75 20.07
CA TRP A 59 18.02 -37.24 21.16
C TRP A 59 18.80 -38.50 20.80
N ARG A 60 18.21 -39.44 20.04
CA ARG A 60 18.98 -40.57 19.47
C ARG A 60 20.10 -40.08 18.54
N PHE A 61 19.84 -39.06 17.72
CA PHE A 61 20.87 -38.42 16.88
C PHE A 61 21.94 -37.73 17.73
N TRP A 62 21.56 -37.01 18.79
CA TRP A 62 22.47 -36.36 19.73
C TRP A 62 23.42 -37.37 20.40
N SER A 63 22.87 -38.49 20.89
CA SER A 63 23.64 -39.60 21.47
C SER A 63 24.61 -40.20 20.44
N LYS A 64 24.13 -40.47 19.21
CA LYS A 64 24.96 -41.00 18.11
C LYS A 64 26.09 -40.04 17.68
N LYS A 65 25.89 -38.73 17.74
CA LYS A 65 26.90 -37.71 17.39
C LYS A 65 27.94 -37.53 18.50
N THR A 66 27.49 -37.46 19.75
CA THR A 66 28.35 -37.19 20.92
C THR A 66 29.05 -38.43 21.48
N GLY A 67 28.54 -39.63 21.22
CA GLY A 67 28.96 -40.87 21.88
C GLY A 67 28.44 -41.00 23.33
N ILE A 68 27.65 -40.06 23.84
CA ILE A 68 27.12 -40.08 25.20
C ILE A 68 25.87 -40.97 25.24
N PRO A 69 25.81 -42.01 26.11
CA PRO A 69 24.62 -42.84 26.26
C PRO A 69 23.46 -42.04 26.87
N ILE A 70 22.24 -42.37 26.46
CA ILE A 70 21.00 -41.76 26.94
C ILE A 70 20.04 -42.83 27.44
N GLU A 71 19.24 -42.50 28.45
CA GLU A 71 18.17 -43.35 28.96
C GLU A 71 16.86 -42.55 28.99
N PHE A 72 15.86 -42.95 28.20
CA PHE A 72 14.54 -42.30 28.24
C PHE A 72 13.75 -42.77 29.48
N LYS A 73 13.18 -41.82 30.21
CA LYS A 73 12.29 -42.03 31.36
C LYS A 73 10.88 -41.54 31.00
N PRO A 74 10.02 -42.41 30.41
CA PRO A 74 8.70 -42.00 29.95
C PRO A 74 7.69 -41.85 31.10
N ALA A 75 7.04 -40.70 31.22
CA ALA A 75 6.01 -40.42 32.23
C ALA A 75 4.83 -39.58 31.64
N PRO A 76 3.67 -39.52 32.32
CA PRO A 76 2.63 -38.53 32.01
C PRO A 76 3.18 -37.10 32.06
N TRP A 77 2.61 -36.18 31.28
CA TRP A 77 3.14 -34.80 31.13
C TRP A 77 3.27 -34.02 32.44
N SER A 78 2.39 -34.24 33.43
CA SER A 78 2.52 -33.64 34.77
C SER A 78 3.78 -34.13 35.50
N ASP A 79 4.14 -35.39 35.29
CA ASP A 79 5.08 -36.12 36.12
C ASP A 79 6.51 -35.96 35.58
N THR A 80 6.68 -35.71 34.27
CA THR A 80 7.99 -35.36 33.68
C THR A 80 8.54 -34.07 34.27
N LEU A 81 7.68 -33.10 34.60
CA LEU A 81 8.08 -31.84 35.25
C LEU A 81 8.53 -32.05 36.70
N GLU A 82 7.81 -32.86 37.48
CA GLU A 82 8.23 -33.23 38.85
C GLU A 82 9.52 -34.08 38.83
N MET A 83 9.68 -34.98 37.85
CA MET A 83 10.92 -35.74 37.68
C MET A 83 12.16 -34.87 37.44
N MET A 84 12.01 -33.67 36.87
CA MET A 84 13.09 -32.71 36.72
C MET A 84 13.40 -31.95 38.02
N LYS A 85 12.38 -31.68 38.86
CA LYS A 85 12.57 -31.06 40.18
C LYS A 85 13.26 -32.02 41.15
N ASP A 86 12.82 -33.27 41.19
CA ASP A 86 13.31 -34.32 42.09
C ASP A 86 14.65 -34.93 41.66
N GLY A 87 15.20 -34.53 40.50
CA GLY A 87 16.41 -35.14 39.94
C GLY A 87 16.24 -36.61 39.51
N ARG A 88 15.01 -37.08 39.30
CA ARG A 88 14.67 -38.40 38.72
C ARG A 88 15.03 -38.47 37.23
N ALA A 89 15.11 -37.31 36.56
CA ALA A 89 15.74 -37.12 35.26
C ALA A 89 16.76 -35.96 35.30
N ASP A 90 17.66 -35.92 34.31
CA ASP A 90 18.68 -34.88 34.15
C ASP A 90 18.31 -33.85 33.07
N ILE A 91 17.51 -34.29 32.09
CA ILE A 91 17.09 -33.53 30.90
C ILE A 91 15.60 -33.80 30.65
N HIS A 92 14.85 -32.82 30.15
CA HIS A 92 13.53 -33.04 29.54
C HIS A 92 13.65 -33.04 28.00
N ALA A 93 12.99 -33.99 27.33
CA ALA A 93 13.16 -34.27 25.90
C ALA A 93 12.77 -33.08 25.00
N GLY A 94 11.60 -32.49 25.20
CA GLY A 94 11.23 -31.21 24.60
C GLY A 94 10.05 -30.56 25.32
N LEU A 95 10.20 -29.29 25.70
CA LEU A 95 9.10 -28.49 26.27
C LEU A 95 9.16 -27.03 25.84
N ASN A 96 8.02 -26.35 25.93
CA ASN A 96 7.95 -24.90 25.75
C ASN A 96 8.47 -24.13 26.97
N LEU A 97 9.02 -22.94 26.73
CA LEU A 97 9.52 -22.06 27.76
C LEU A 97 8.36 -21.30 28.41
N THR A 98 8.33 -21.27 29.75
CA THR A 98 7.42 -20.42 30.55
C THR A 98 8.15 -19.86 31.77
N ASP A 99 7.74 -18.68 32.25
CA ASP A 99 8.36 -17.99 33.40
C ASP A 99 8.39 -18.88 34.66
N GLU A 100 7.33 -19.64 34.89
CA GLU A 100 7.21 -20.59 36.00
C GLU A 100 8.28 -21.70 35.90
N ARG A 101 8.43 -22.31 34.72
CA ARG A 101 9.42 -23.37 34.50
C ARG A 101 10.85 -22.84 34.54
N GLN A 102 11.09 -21.58 34.16
CA GLN A 102 12.40 -20.91 34.34
C GLN A 102 12.80 -20.75 35.82
N THR A 103 11.88 -20.91 36.78
CA THR A 103 12.27 -20.93 38.21
C THR A 103 13.13 -22.16 38.55
N PHE A 104 12.91 -23.32 37.89
CA PHE A 104 13.56 -24.61 38.20
C PHE A 104 14.23 -25.34 37.01
N LEU A 105 14.19 -24.79 35.79
CA LEU A 105 14.89 -25.32 34.60
C LEU A 105 15.81 -24.28 33.94
N ASP A 106 16.96 -24.73 33.44
CA ASP A 106 17.82 -23.96 32.53
C ASP A 106 17.67 -24.48 31.08
N TYR A 107 17.60 -23.55 30.13
CA TYR A 107 17.14 -23.83 28.76
C TYR A 107 18.27 -23.92 27.72
N GLY A 108 18.15 -24.92 26.84
CA GLY A 108 19.00 -25.18 25.69
C GLY A 108 18.83 -24.19 24.55
N ASP A 109 19.41 -24.51 23.40
CA ASP A 109 19.04 -23.86 22.15
C ASP A 109 17.74 -24.50 21.62
N PRO A 110 16.90 -23.78 20.84
CA PRO A 110 15.67 -24.34 20.29
C PRO A 110 15.90 -25.65 19.52
N LEU A 111 15.04 -26.64 19.75
CA LEU A 111 15.01 -27.88 18.96
C LEU A 111 14.19 -27.66 17.68
N LEU A 112 12.98 -27.11 17.82
CA LEU A 112 12.08 -26.71 16.73
C LEU A 112 11.10 -25.62 17.20
N SER A 113 10.53 -24.85 16.27
CA SER A 113 9.44 -23.89 16.55
C SER A 113 8.09 -24.62 16.65
N THR A 114 7.18 -24.09 17.48
CA THR A 114 5.82 -24.63 17.68
C THR A 114 4.83 -23.49 17.91
N ASN A 115 3.74 -23.47 17.15
CA ASN A 115 2.66 -22.53 17.37
C ASN A 115 1.53 -23.21 18.15
N SER A 116 0.98 -22.51 19.13
CA SER A 116 -0.23 -22.94 19.85
C SER A 116 -1.41 -22.10 19.39
N TYR A 117 -2.60 -22.69 19.31
CA TYR A 117 -3.80 -22.00 18.82
C TYR A 117 -5.04 -22.38 19.62
N VAL A 118 -6.04 -21.48 19.61
CA VAL A 118 -7.40 -21.81 20.04
C VAL A 118 -8.17 -22.40 18.85
N PHE A 119 -8.55 -23.66 18.98
CA PHE A 119 -9.41 -24.37 18.04
C PHE A 119 -10.88 -24.08 18.37
N SER A 120 -11.67 -23.81 17.33
CA SER A 120 -13.06 -23.36 17.39
C SER A 120 -13.93 -24.12 16.38
N PRO A 121 -15.26 -24.25 16.58
CA PRO A 121 -16.12 -24.95 15.64
C PRO A 121 -16.24 -24.17 14.33
N ILE A 122 -16.32 -24.86 13.19
CA ILE A 122 -16.58 -24.20 11.90
C ILE A 122 -17.94 -23.46 11.98
N GLY A 123 -17.90 -22.16 11.70
CA GLY A 123 -19.03 -21.23 11.88
C GLY A 123 -18.87 -20.25 13.05
N MET A 124 -18.11 -20.59 14.10
CA MET A 124 -17.81 -19.65 15.20
C MET A 124 -16.72 -18.65 14.76
N GLN A 125 -17.06 -17.36 14.67
CA GLN A 125 -16.18 -16.33 14.12
C GLN A 125 -15.54 -15.47 15.24
N LEU A 126 -14.33 -15.85 15.65
CA LEU A 126 -13.44 -15.04 16.48
C LEU A 126 -12.68 -14.08 15.57
N SER A 127 -12.54 -12.79 15.94
CA SER A 127 -11.91 -11.77 15.08
C SER A 127 -10.42 -11.56 15.41
N GLY A 128 -9.68 -12.66 15.61
CA GLY A 128 -8.24 -12.68 15.87
C GLY A 128 -7.76 -12.12 17.23
N SER A 129 -8.63 -11.50 18.03
CA SER A 129 -8.22 -10.94 19.32
C SER A 129 -8.40 -11.93 20.46
N ILE A 130 -7.31 -12.34 21.11
CA ILE A 130 -7.31 -13.20 22.30
C ILE A 130 -8.28 -12.71 23.39
N LYS A 131 -8.48 -11.39 23.52
CA LYS A 131 -9.39 -10.80 24.52
C LYS A 131 -10.86 -11.16 24.33
N GLN A 132 -11.27 -11.61 23.13
CA GLN A 132 -12.64 -12.10 22.87
C GLN A 132 -12.93 -13.48 23.50
N LEU A 133 -11.91 -14.14 24.05
CA LEU A 133 -12.06 -15.41 24.77
C LEU A 133 -12.63 -15.22 26.20
N ALA A 134 -12.78 -13.98 26.68
CA ALA A 134 -13.45 -13.68 27.93
C ALA A 134 -14.90 -14.21 27.93
N GLY A 135 -15.30 -14.87 29.01
CA GLY A 135 -16.62 -15.50 29.15
C GLY A 135 -16.78 -16.85 28.42
N PHE A 136 -15.77 -17.32 27.68
CA PHE A 136 -15.82 -18.65 27.04
C PHE A 136 -15.22 -19.75 27.93
N ARG A 137 -15.82 -20.94 27.85
CA ARG A 137 -15.26 -22.20 28.37
C ARG A 137 -14.24 -22.77 27.38
N ILE A 138 -13.00 -22.93 27.83
CA ILE A 138 -11.88 -23.39 26.99
C ILE A 138 -11.21 -24.61 27.63
N GLY A 139 -11.17 -25.73 26.91
CA GLY A 139 -10.41 -26.90 27.32
C GLY A 139 -8.90 -26.69 27.12
N VAL A 140 -8.10 -27.03 28.13
CA VAL A 140 -6.63 -26.99 28.08
C VAL A 140 -6.05 -28.23 28.75
N LEU A 141 -4.83 -28.64 28.37
CA LEU A 141 -4.08 -29.63 29.14
C LEU A 141 -3.48 -28.94 30.38
N LYS A 142 -3.54 -29.60 31.55
CA LYS A 142 -3.02 -29.04 32.80
C LYS A 142 -1.49 -28.99 32.80
N GLY A 143 -0.93 -27.86 33.24
CA GLY A 143 0.51 -27.60 33.23
C GLY A 143 1.06 -27.33 31.82
N SER A 144 0.21 -26.96 30.87
CA SER A 144 0.60 -26.64 29.48
C SER A 144 1.04 -25.17 29.31
N LEU A 145 1.53 -24.83 28.11
CA LEU A 145 1.85 -23.44 27.75
C LEU A 145 0.55 -22.61 27.68
N GLU A 146 -0.48 -23.21 27.10
CA GLU A 146 -1.78 -22.62 26.76
C GLU A 146 -2.55 -22.23 28.02
N GLU A 147 -2.52 -23.08 29.06
CA GLU A 147 -3.07 -22.77 30.38
C GLU A 147 -2.37 -21.53 31.00
N SER A 148 -1.04 -21.48 30.94
CA SER A 148 -0.25 -20.35 31.48
C SER A 148 -0.49 -19.05 30.70
N VAL A 149 -0.60 -19.12 29.37
CA VAL A 149 -0.84 -17.96 28.50
C VAL A 149 -2.27 -17.44 28.66
N LEU A 150 -3.29 -18.31 28.62
CA LEU A 150 -4.69 -17.90 28.74
C LEU A 150 -5.02 -17.35 30.13
N SER A 151 -4.55 -17.99 31.20
CA SER A 151 -4.81 -17.51 32.57
C SER A 151 -4.21 -16.12 32.84
N LYS A 152 -3.03 -15.82 32.27
CA LYS A 152 -2.39 -14.49 32.37
C LYS A 152 -3.04 -13.44 31.46
N GLN A 153 -3.31 -13.77 30.19
CA GLN A 153 -3.75 -12.78 29.21
C GLN A 153 -5.27 -12.60 29.14
N VAL A 154 -6.04 -13.63 29.55
CA VAL A 154 -7.51 -13.63 29.58
C VAL A 154 -8.02 -14.27 30.88
N PRO A 155 -7.77 -13.66 32.06
CA PRO A 155 -8.25 -14.18 33.36
C PRO A 155 -9.79 -14.20 33.48
N ALA A 156 -10.51 -13.66 32.51
CA ALA A 156 -11.98 -13.74 32.38
C ALA A 156 -12.47 -14.92 31.52
N ALA A 157 -11.58 -15.78 31.00
CA ALA A 157 -11.96 -17.04 30.34
C ALA A 157 -12.09 -18.17 31.38
N GLU A 158 -13.06 -19.06 31.21
CA GLU A 158 -13.23 -20.22 32.09
C GLU A 158 -12.40 -21.39 31.56
N LEU A 159 -11.20 -21.59 32.13
CA LEU A 159 -10.31 -22.69 31.73
C LEU A 159 -10.73 -24.01 32.40
N ILE A 160 -10.93 -25.03 31.58
CA ILE A 160 -11.23 -26.40 32.02
C ILE A 160 -9.99 -27.24 31.74
N ALA A 161 -9.20 -27.47 32.79
CA ALA A 161 -7.91 -28.15 32.72
C ALA A 161 -8.04 -29.67 32.87
N PHE A 162 -7.57 -30.42 31.87
CA PHE A 162 -7.58 -31.88 31.81
C PHE A 162 -6.21 -32.47 32.20
N LYS A 163 -6.18 -33.68 32.77
CA LYS A 163 -4.91 -34.32 33.18
C LYS A 163 -4.25 -35.11 32.05
N GLY A 164 -5.00 -35.97 31.36
CA GLY A 164 -4.54 -36.66 30.17
C GLY A 164 -5.00 -35.95 28.89
N ILE A 165 -4.24 -36.10 27.80
CA ILE A 165 -4.62 -35.51 26.52
C ILE A 165 -5.87 -36.17 25.92
N ASP A 166 -6.04 -37.48 26.08
CA ASP A 166 -7.23 -38.18 25.60
C ASP A 166 -8.51 -37.78 26.38
N ASP A 167 -8.41 -37.39 27.66
CA ASP A 167 -9.56 -36.85 28.42
C ASP A 167 -10.12 -35.58 27.77
N LEU A 168 -9.21 -34.67 27.34
CA LEU A 168 -9.55 -33.43 26.64
C LEU A 168 -10.22 -33.75 25.30
N TYR A 169 -9.62 -34.64 24.50
CA TYR A 169 -10.14 -34.97 23.18
C TYR A 169 -11.42 -35.81 23.18
N ASP A 170 -11.68 -36.60 24.22
CA ASP A 170 -12.98 -37.25 24.42
C ASP A 170 -14.04 -36.28 24.97
N ALA A 171 -13.67 -35.28 25.77
CA ALA A 171 -14.57 -34.19 26.14
C ALA A 171 -14.94 -33.31 24.93
N ILE A 172 -14.02 -33.11 23.98
CA ILE A 172 -14.27 -32.45 22.68
C ILE A 172 -15.17 -33.34 21.80
N ALA A 173 -14.88 -34.64 21.68
CA ALA A 173 -15.69 -35.58 20.90
C ALA A 173 -17.14 -35.70 21.43
N ALA A 174 -17.31 -35.70 22.75
CA ALA A 174 -18.60 -35.66 23.44
C ALA A 174 -19.26 -34.27 23.45
N ASN A 175 -18.67 -33.26 22.77
CA ASN A 175 -19.18 -31.88 22.69
C ASN A 175 -19.38 -31.19 24.06
N LYS A 176 -18.69 -31.67 25.11
CA LYS A 176 -18.61 -31.03 26.44
C LYS A 176 -17.69 -29.80 26.39
N ILE A 177 -16.67 -29.86 25.54
CA ILE A 177 -15.74 -28.77 25.22
C ILE A 177 -15.96 -28.37 23.77
N ARG A 178 -16.11 -27.06 23.51
CA ARG A 178 -16.35 -26.50 22.16
C ARG A 178 -15.26 -25.55 21.68
N LEU A 179 -14.50 -24.96 22.60
CA LEU A 179 -13.25 -24.25 22.34
C LEU A 179 -12.16 -24.95 23.14
N PHE A 180 -10.99 -25.14 22.56
CA PHE A 180 -9.83 -25.69 23.26
C PHE A 180 -8.54 -25.07 22.73
N ALA A 181 -7.47 -25.11 23.52
CA ALA A 181 -6.16 -24.63 23.11
C ALA A 181 -5.12 -25.74 23.20
N ASP A 182 -4.32 -25.89 22.14
CA ASP A 182 -3.28 -26.92 22.01
C ASP A 182 -2.22 -26.46 20.97
N VAL A 183 -1.08 -27.15 20.94
CA VAL A 183 -0.05 -27.03 19.91
C VAL A 183 -0.62 -27.53 18.57
N GLU A 184 -0.41 -26.77 17.50
CA GLU A 184 -1.01 -26.98 16.16
C GLU A 184 -0.97 -28.45 15.68
N GLN A 185 0.21 -29.07 15.74
CA GLN A 185 0.43 -30.43 15.20
C GLN A 185 -0.18 -31.51 16.10
N THR A 186 -0.25 -31.27 17.41
CA THR A 186 -0.91 -32.14 18.39
C THR A 186 -2.42 -32.05 18.25
N GLY A 187 -2.96 -30.82 18.17
CA GLY A 187 -4.38 -30.59 17.93
C GLY A 187 -4.90 -31.23 16.65
N LEU A 188 -4.18 -31.05 15.53
CA LEU A 188 -4.52 -31.72 14.27
C LEU A 188 -4.40 -33.25 14.36
N TYR A 189 -3.42 -33.79 15.08
CA TYR A 189 -3.25 -35.24 15.24
C TYR A 189 -4.43 -35.89 15.98
N PHE A 190 -4.80 -35.38 17.16
CA PHE A 190 -5.87 -35.96 17.97
C PHE A 190 -7.27 -35.67 17.41
N LEU A 191 -7.49 -34.51 16.78
CA LEU A 191 -8.70 -34.26 15.96
C LEU A 191 -8.80 -35.28 14.81
N ASN A 192 -7.69 -35.64 14.16
CA ASN A 192 -7.71 -36.57 13.04
C ASN A 192 -8.04 -38.00 13.47
N GLN A 193 -7.46 -38.49 14.59
CA GLN A 193 -7.81 -39.80 15.14
C GLN A 193 -9.31 -39.97 15.42
N ARG A 194 -9.98 -38.89 15.84
CA ARG A 194 -11.42 -38.88 16.19
C ARG A 194 -12.33 -38.43 15.03
N ASN A 195 -11.79 -38.25 13.81
CA ASN A 195 -12.49 -37.75 12.62
C ASN A 195 -13.18 -36.37 12.84
N LEU A 196 -12.56 -35.50 13.66
CA LEU A 196 -13.09 -34.20 14.04
C LEU A 196 -12.46 -33.02 13.27
N VAL A 197 -11.38 -33.22 12.51
CA VAL A 197 -10.74 -32.14 11.70
C VAL A 197 -11.76 -31.38 10.84
N PRO A 198 -12.74 -32.01 10.13
CA PRO A 198 -13.73 -31.29 9.34
C PRO A 198 -14.79 -30.51 10.15
N LYS A 199 -14.70 -30.48 11.49
CA LYS A 199 -15.63 -29.76 12.38
C LYS A 199 -14.99 -28.57 13.08
N PHE A 200 -13.65 -28.49 13.11
CA PHE A 200 -12.90 -27.47 13.85
C PHE A 200 -11.98 -26.66 12.93
N ARG A 201 -11.67 -25.44 13.35
CA ARG A 201 -10.71 -24.52 12.72
C ARG A 201 -9.98 -23.70 13.77
N PHE A 202 -8.77 -23.29 13.45
CA PHE A 202 -8.02 -22.26 14.17
C PHE A 202 -7.64 -21.15 13.20
N ASP A 203 -7.39 -19.94 13.69
CA ASP A 203 -6.81 -18.89 12.86
C ASP A 203 -5.28 -18.99 12.88
N ALA A 204 -4.71 -19.56 11.82
CA ALA A 204 -3.26 -19.59 11.56
C ALA A 204 -2.63 -18.18 11.44
N SER A 205 -3.44 -17.11 11.42
CA SER A 205 -2.98 -15.73 11.52
C SER A 205 -2.75 -15.26 12.96
N THR A 206 -3.43 -15.83 13.96
CA THR A 206 -3.30 -15.40 15.36
C THR A 206 -3.02 -16.60 16.27
N PRO A 207 -1.74 -17.05 16.34
CA PRO A 207 -1.33 -17.99 17.37
C PRO A 207 -1.58 -17.41 18.77
N LEU A 208 -1.97 -18.29 19.68
CA LEU A 208 -2.07 -18.02 21.11
C LEU A 208 -0.67 -17.72 21.69
N ASP A 209 0.32 -18.48 21.24
CA ASP A 209 1.74 -18.18 21.42
C ASP A 209 2.59 -18.78 20.28
N ALA A 210 3.72 -18.15 19.98
CA ALA A 210 4.66 -18.55 18.93
C ALA A 210 6.00 -18.97 19.55
N ASN A 211 5.98 -20.15 20.18
CA ASN A 211 7.05 -20.64 21.06
C ASN A 211 8.01 -21.60 20.31
N HIS A 212 8.92 -22.21 21.07
CA HIS A 212 9.79 -23.29 20.60
C HIS A 212 9.74 -24.45 21.59
N LEU A 213 9.99 -25.67 21.12
CA LEU A 213 10.36 -26.78 22.00
C LEU A 213 11.87 -26.72 22.25
N TYR A 214 12.25 -26.71 23.52
CA TYR A 214 13.62 -26.66 23.99
C TYR A 214 14.00 -27.97 24.69
N ALA A 215 15.25 -28.37 24.53
CA ALA A 215 15.92 -29.19 25.54
C ALA A 215 16.09 -28.33 26.81
N ALA A 216 15.78 -28.86 27.98
CA ALA A 216 16.06 -28.18 29.24
C ALA A 216 16.69 -29.14 30.26
N VAL A 217 17.50 -28.59 31.16
CA VAL A 217 18.14 -29.31 32.27
C VAL A 217 17.59 -28.81 33.60
N ALA A 218 17.70 -29.60 34.66
CA ALA A 218 17.44 -29.11 36.02
C ALA A 218 18.36 -27.92 36.34
N LYS A 219 17.83 -26.88 37.00
CA LYS A 219 18.55 -25.61 37.19
C LYS A 219 19.86 -25.77 37.95
N GLY A 220 20.88 -25.03 37.52
CA GLY A 220 22.25 -25.12 38.02
C GLY A 220 23.12 -26.19 37.34
N LYS A 221 22.56 -27.05 36.47
CA LYS A 221 23.32 -28.07 35.72
C LYS A 221 24.05 -27.50 34.50
N ALA A 222 24.76 -26.39 34.66
CA ALA A 222 25.37 -25.60 33.57
C ALA A 222 26.32 -26.41 32.66
N ASP A 223 27.12 -27.33 33.22
CA ASP A 223 28.00 -28.20 32.43
C ASP A 223 27.26 -29.23 31.59
N LEU A 224 26.12 -29.74 32.08
CA LEU A 224 25.25 -30.61 31.29
C LEU A 224 24.61 -29.82 30.16
N LEU A 225 24.12 -28.61 30.44
CA LEU A 225 23.57 -27.72 29.42
C LEU A 225 24.59 -27.39 28.33
N LYS A 226 25.85 -27.14 28.70
CA LYS A 226 26.96 -26.91 27.78
C LYS A 226 27.23 -28.14 26.90
N LYS A 227 27.23 -29.36 27.46
CA LYS A 227 27.31 -30.62 26.70
C LYS A 227 26.12 -30.78 25.74
N VAL A 228 24.90 -30.46 26.18
CA VAL A 228 23.69 -30.49 25.33
C VAL A 228 23.86 -29.58 24.13
N LYS A 229 24.19 -28.29 24.33
CA LYS A 229 24.37 -27.33 23.22
C LYS A 229 25.48 -27.76 22.24
N ILE A 230 26.62 -28.22 22.75
CA ILE A 230 27.73 -28.74 21.92
C ILE A 230 27.32 -29.97 21.11
N GLY A 231 26.54 -30.90 21.67
CA GLY A 231 26.04 -32.04 20.90
C GLY A 231 24.92 -31.69 19.91
N MET A 232 24.05 -30.73 20.25
CA MET A 232 22.95 -30.29 19.39
C MET A 232 23.44 -29.51 18.16
N SER A 233 24.62 -28.85 18.25
CA SER A 233 25.26 -28.20 17.10
C SER A 233 25.93 -29.18 16.13
N GLN A 234 26.17 -30.44 16.54
CA GLN A 234 26.67 -31.49 15.65
C GLN A 234 25.56 -32.12 14.78
N ILE A 235 24.29 -31.84 15.08
CA ILE A 235 23.13 -32.20 14.24
C ILE A 235 22.89 -31.02 13.29
N SER A 236 23.25 -31.17 12.02
CA SER A 236 23.08 -30.12 11.02
C SER A 236 21.61 -29.76 10.80
N ALA A 237 21.32 -28.52 10.39
CA ALA A 237 19.95 -28.08 10.05
C ALA A 237 19.30 -28.98 8.98
N ARG A 238 20.10 -29.54 8.05
CA ARG A 238 19.64 -30.50 7.04
C ARG A 238 19.19 -31.83 7.67
N GLU A 239 19.99 -32.42 8.56
CA GLU A 239 19.61 -33.64 9.30
C GLU A 239 18.38 -33.39 10.19
N ARG A 240 18.38 -32.26 10.91
CA ARG A 240 17.27 -31.85 11.78
C ARG A 240 15.97 -31.67 11.00
N GLY A 241 16.00 -30.91 9.90
CA GLY A 241 14.86 -30.73 9.00
C GLY A 241 14.42 -32.03 8.31
N GLN A 242 15.31 -33.02 8.12
CA GLN A 242 14.92 -34.36 7.65
C GLN A 242 14.19 -35.19 8.72
N ILE A 243 14.52 -35.00 10.01
CA ILE A 243 13.74 -35.58 11.13
C ILE A 243 12.38 -34.88 11.22
N ILE A 244 12.36 -33.55 11.31
CA ILE A 244 11.14 -32.73 11.45
C ILE A 244 10.15 -33.01 10.32
N ARG A 245 10.57 -32.95 9.05
CA ARG A 245 9.69 -33.24 7.90
C ARG A 245 9.11 -34.66 7.92
N ARG A 246 9.85 -35.65 8.44
CA ARG A 246 9.38 -37.05 8.53
C ARG A 246 8.26 -37.24 9.55
N TRP A 247 8.35 -36.54 10.69
CA TRP A 247 7.38 -36.63 11.78
C TRP A 247 6.17 -35.71 11.60
N LEU A 248 6.39 -34.45 11.19
CA LEU A 248 5.30 -33.47 11.05
C LEU A 248 4.63 -33.47 9.68
N ASN A 249 5.29 -34.00 8.65
CA ASN A 249 4.77 -34.05 7.28
C ASN A 249 5.10 -35.39 6.56
N PRO A 250 4.74 -36.56 7.13
CA PRO A 250 5.07 -37.88 6.57
C PRO A 250 4.54 -38.11 5.14
N ALA A 251 3.48 -37.40 4.74
CA ALA A 251 2.97 -37.42 3.37
C ALA A 251 3.89 -36.68 2.37
N GLN A 252 4.54 -35.57 2.78
CA GLN A 252 5.48 -34.82 1.95
C GLN A 252 6.88 -35.43 1.97
N ALA A 253 7.29 -36.04 3.09
CA ALA A 253 8.60 -36.65 3.29
C ALA A 253 8.99 -37.74 2.26
N LYS A 254 8.03 -38.28 1.51
CA LYS A 254 8.27 -39.21 0.39
C LYS A 254 8.83 -38.56 -0.89
N LYS A 255 8.82 -37.23 -1.04
CA LYS A 255 9.30 -36.51 -2.25
C LYS A 255 10.78 -36.12 -2.19
N ALA A 256 11.68 -37.09 -2.10
CA ALA A 256 13.11 -36.84 -2.21
C ALA A 256 13.46 -36.06 -3.50
N GLY A 257 14.27 -34.99 -3.39
CA GLY A 257 14.69 -34.17 -4.52
C GLY A 257 13.79 -32.98 -4.88
N THR A 258 12.86 -32.59 -4.00
CA THR A 258 12.07 -31.35 -4.10
C THR A 258 12.66 -30.26 -3.20
N LEU A 259 12.81 -29.03 -3.70
CA LEU A 259 13.28 -27.88 -2.93
C LEU A 259 12.10 -27.11 -2.33
N VAL A 260 12.18 -26.73 -1.06
CA VAL A 260 11.14 -25.96 -0.37
C VAL A 260 11.52 -24.48 -0.30
N ILE A 261 10.65 -23.61 -0.82
CA ILE A 261 10.86 -22.15 -0.87
C ILE A 261 9.93 -21.45 0.12
N ALA A 262 10.48 -20.74 1.09
CA ALA A 262 9.71 -19.92 2.03
C ALA A 262 9.20 -18.62 1.36
N ILE A 263 7.91 -18.34 1.50
CA ILE A 263 7.22 -17.17 0.93
C ILE A 263 6.38 -16.44 1.98
N SER A 264 6.30 -15.11 1.89
CA SER A 264 5.32 -14.35 2.68
C SER A 264 3.92 -14.54 2.10
N ARG A 265 2.96 -14.83 2.96
CA ARG A 265 1.54 -14.97 2.61
C ARG A 265 0.91 -13.68 2.07
N ASN A 266 1.44 -12.52 2.46
CA ASN A 266 0.92 -11.19 2.14
C ASN A 266 2.10 -10.21 1.97
N TYR A 267 2.65 -10.17 0.76
CA TYR A 267 3.70 -9.26 0.34
C TYR A 267 3.51 -8.98 -1.17
N PRO A 268 2.40 -8.33 -1.58
CA PRO A 268 2.15 -8.00 -2.97
C PRO A 268 3.21 -7.03 -3.53
N PRO A 269 3.35 -6.90 -4.86
CA PRO A 269 2.94 -7.85 -5.88
C PRO A 269 3.86 -9.10 -5.95
N PHE A 270 4.83 -9.21 -5.04
CA PHE A 270 5.90 -10.22 -5.05
C PHE A 270 5.43 -11.63 -4.68
N THR A 271 4.73 -11.78 -3.55
CA THR A 271 4.13 -13.05 -3.08
C THR A 271 2.80 -12.79 -2.36
N ILE A 272 1.73 -13.42 -2.84
CA ILE A 272 0.38 -13.42 -2.27
C ILE A 272 -0.21 -14.83 -2.28
N ILE A 273 -1.25 -15.04 -1.49
CA ILE A 273 -2.15 -16.19 -1.65
C ILE A 273 -3.38 -15.74 -2.44
N ASP A 274 -3.78 -16.51 -3.46
CA ASP A 274 -4.95 -16.24 -4.29
C ASP A 274 -6.27 -16.70 -3.64
N GLY A 275 -7.41 -16.42 -4.28
CA GLY A 275 -8.74 -16.84 -3.81
C GLY A 275 -8.96 -18.36 -3.76
N ASN A 276 -8.05 -19.17 -4.30
CA ASN A 276 -8.06 -20.62 -4.28
C ASN A 276 -7.07 -21.20 -3.25
N GLY A 277 -6.44 -20.35 -2.43
CA GLY A 277 -5.42 -20.75 -1.46
C GLY A 277 -4.05 -21.08 -2.07
N GLN A 278 -3.80 -20.70 -3.33
CA GLN A 278 -2.55 -20.99 -4.04
C GLN A 278 -1.57 -19.80 -4.01
N PRO A 279 -0.25 -20.04 -3.93
CA PRO A 279 0.75 -19.01 -4.13
C PRO A 279 0.67 -18.36 -5.52
N ALA A 280 0.71 -17.03 -5.55
CA ALA A 280 0.85 -16.23 -6.76
C ALA A 280 1.72 -14.98 -6.48
N GLY A 281 2.12 -14.26 -7.52
CA GLY A 281 2.98 -13.08 -7.41
C GLY A 281 4.26 -13.18 -8.24
N MET A 282 4.92 -12.04 -8.43
CA MET A 282 6.07 -11.91 -9.33
C MET A 282 7.24 -12.85 -8.98
N LEU A 283 7.54 -13.04 -7.69
CA LEU A 283 8.58 -13.97 -7.25
C LEU A 283 8.16 -15.44 -7.44
N ILE A 284 6.87 -15.75 -7.25
CA ILE A 284 6.33 -17.10 -7.47
C ILE A 284 6.51 -17.51 -8.94
N ASP A 285 6.25 -16.60 -9.88
CA ASP A 285 6.39 -16.89 -11.31
C ASP A 285 7.85 -16.91 -11.78
N ILE A 286 8.75 -16.11 -11.19
CA ILE A 286 10.21 -16.26 -11.37
C ILE A 286 10.66 -17.65 -10.89
N TRP A 287 10.21 -18.11 -9.71
CA TRP A 287 10.55 -19.43 -9.20
C TRP A 287 9.94 -20.58 -10.03
N ARG A 288 8.71 -20.44 -10.52
CA ARG A 288 8.10 -21.38 -11.50
C ARG A 288 8.91 -21.47 -12.79
N LEU A 289 9.39 -20.34 -13.31
CA LEU A 289 10.23 -20.32 -14.51
C LEU A 289 11.60 -20.94 -14.24
N TRP A 290 12.25 -20.61 -13.11
CA TRP A 290 13.51 -21.21 -12.65
C TRP A 290 13.39 -22.73 -12.53
N SER A 291 12.30 -23.24 -11.96
CA SER A 291 11.99 -24.68 -11.87
C SER A 291 11.81 -25.32 -13.25
N LYS A 292 11.11 -24.65 -14.18
CA LYS A 292 10.91 -25.11 -15.56
C LYS A 292 12.21 -25.16 -16.37
N LYS A 293 13.13 -24.21 -16.15
CA LYS A 293 14.43 -24.13 -16.83
C LYS A 293 15.39 -25.20 -16.29
N THR A 294 15.62 -25.22 -14.96
CA THR A 294 16.55 -26.16 -14.30
C THR A 294 16.06 -27.60 -14.19
N GLY A 295 14.77 -27.86 -14.42
CA GLY A 295 14.12 -29.17 -14.19
C GLY A 295 14.00 -29.57 -12.71
N LYS A 296 14.33 -28.68 -11.76
CA LYS A 296 14.24 -28.95 -10.32
C LYS A 296 12.81 -28.78 -9.84
N LYS A 297 12.28 -29.76 -9.11
CA LYS A 297 10.96 -29.67 -8.46
C LYS A 297 11.04 -28.69 -7.29
N ILE A 298 10.06 -27.80 -7.20
CA ILE A 298 9.91 -26.84 -6.11
C ILE A 298 8.54 -26.96 -5.45
N GLU A 299 8.46 -26.66 -4.16
CA GLU A 299 7.22 -26.48 -3.40
C GLU A 299 7.34 -25.21 -2.54
N PHE A 300 6.26 -24.44 -2.41
CA PHE A 300 6.25 -23.19 -1.64
C PHE A 300 5.71 -23.43 -0.23
N ARG A 301 6.35 -22.84 0.79
CA ARG A 301 5.85 -22.80 2.17
C ARG A 301 5.52 -21.36 2.57
N GLN A 302 4.22 -21.11 2.70
CA GLN A 302 3.67 -19.81 3.09
C GLN A 302 3.65 -19.60 4.60
N SER A 303 4.04 -18.41 5.06
CA SER A 303 3.94 -17.98 6.46
C SER A 303 3.83 -16.45 6.58
N SER A 304 3.85 -15.92 7.82
CA SER A 304 4.23 -14.51 8.05
C SER A 304 5.71 -14.28 7.72
N TRP A 305 6.11 -13.01 7.57
CA TRP A 305 7.49 -12.59 7.25
C TRP A 305 8.51 -13.05 8.30
N ALA A 306 8.26 -12.84 9.60
CA ALA A 306 9.16 -13.33 10.65
C ALA A 306 9.35 -14.87 10.56
N ASN A 307 8.29 -15.60 10.21
CA ASN A 307 8.33 -17.06 10.12
C ASN A 307 8.98 -17.59 8.83
N THR A 308 9.11 -16.81 7.74
CA THR A 308 9.89 -17.26 6.57
C THR A 308 11.38 -17.33 6.88
N LEU A 309 11.89 -16.41 7.72
CA LEU A 309 13.26 -16.45 8.24
C LEU A 309 13.45 -17.64 9.21
N ASN A 310 12.49 -17.89 10.11
CA ASN A 310 12.52 -19.06 11.01
C ASN A 310 12.53 -20.37 10.22
N ASN A 311 11.68 -20.50 9.19
CA ASN A 311 11.63 -21.65 8.28
C ASN A 311 12.95 -21.90 7.54
N LEU A 312 13.70 -20.84 7.18
CA LEU A 312 15.04 -20.98 6.60
C LEU A 312 16.07 -21.41 7.66
N GLY A 313 16.02 -20.83 8.86
CA GLY A 313 16.94 -21.15 9.95
C GLY A 313 16.80 -22.56 10.50
N SER A 314 15.58 -23.08 10.64
CA SER A 314 15.28 -24.41 11.19
C SER A 314 15.69 -25.58 10.28
N GLY A 315 15.80 -25.34 8.97
CA GLY A 315 15.95 -26.38 7.96
C GLY A 315 14.64 -26.86 7.32
N ASP A 316 13.50 -26.24 7.66
CA ASP A 316 12.19 -26.62 7.12
C ASP A 316 12.02 -26.22 5.66
N ALA A 317 12.41 -24.99 5.32
CA ALA A 317 12.56 -24.49 3.96
C ALA A 317 14.05 -24.49 3.57
N ASP A 318 14.35 -24.68 2.29
CA ASP A 318 15.72 -24.71 1.77
C ASP A 318 16.16 -23.33 1.22
N ILE A 319 15.20 -22.52 0.76
CA ILE A 319 15.44 -21.21 0.14
C ILE A 319 14.43 -20.18 0.65
N HIS A 320 14.82 -18.93 0.83
CA HIS A 320 13.93 -17.79 1.03
C HIS A 320 13.69 -17.03 -0.29
N SER A 321 12.42 -16.84 -0.66
CA SER A 321 12.00 -16.41 -2.01
C SER A 321 12.42 -15.00 -2.44
N GLY A 322 12.62 -14.09 -1.50
CA GLY A 322 13.09 -12.72 -1.75
C GLY A 322 13.27 -11.98 -0.41
N LEU A 323 14.45 -11.40 -0.17
CA LEU A 323 14.70 -10.54 1.00
C LEU A 323 15.83 -9.54 0.74
N PHE A 324 15.81 -8.41 1.45
CA PHE A 324 16.94 -7.50 1.53
C PHE A 324 18.11 -8.10 2.33
N ARG A 325 19.33 -7.73 1.93
CA ARG A 325 20.57 -8.09 2.64
C ARG A 325 20.79 -7.19 3.87
N SER A 326 21.39 -7.72 4.94
CA SER A 326 21.69 -6.95 6.17
C SER A 326 22.89 -7.53 6.93
N THR A 327 23.53 -6.72 7.79
CA THR A 327 24.75 -7.10 8.54
C THR A 327 24.51 -8.21 9.59
N GLU A 328 23.28 -8.37 10.06
CA GLU A 328 22.86 -9.49 10.92
C GLU A 328 22.66 -10.76 10.09
N ARG A 329 22.02 -10.64 8.92
CA ARG A 329 21.69 -11.77 8.02
C ARG A 329 22.94 -12.34 7.33
N ASP A 330 23.90 -11.50 6.94
CA ASP A 330 25.22 -11.89 6.39
C ASP A 330 26.00 -12.88 7.27
N ARG A 331 25.65 -13.00 8.56
CA ARG A 331 26.28 -13.95 9.49
C ARG A 331 25.82 -15.40 9.25
N TRP A 332 24.61 -15.62 8.73
CA TRP A 332 23.97 -16.94 8.66
C TRP A 332 23.18 -17.23 7.37
N ILE A 333 23.05 -16.27 6.47
CA ILE A 333 22.47 -16.43 5.12
C ILE A 333 23.58 -16.21 4.08
N ASP A 334 23.62 -17.06 3.05
CA ASP A 334 24.32 -16.78 1.79
C ASP A 334 23.29 -16.33 0.74
N PHE A 335 23.57 -15.21 0.08
CA PHE A 335 22.65 -14.54 -0.86
C PHE A 335 23.00 -14.81 -2.32
N SER A 336 22.02 -14.82 -3.21
CA SER A 336 22.24 -14.82 -4.67
C SER A 336 22.87 -13.51 -5.17
N ARG A 337 22.97 -13.32 -6.49
CA ARG A 337 22.97 -12.00 -7.12
C ARG A 337 21.65 -11.24 -6.85
N PRO A 338 21.61 -9.91 -6.93
CA PRO A 338 20.36 -9.16 -6.77
C PRO A 338 19.38 -9.48 -7.90
N ILE A 339 18.09 -9.45 -7.57
CA ILE A 339 16.99 -9.84 -8.45
C ILE A 339 16.11 -8.65 -8.81
N TYR A 340 15.89 -7.71 -7.88
CA TYR A 340 14.97 -6.59 -8.07
C TYR A 340 15.28 -5.43 -7.11
N GLU A 341 15.29 -4.18 -7.59
CA GLU A 341 15.49 -2.98 -6.75
C GLU A 341 14.14 -2.41 -6.26
N ILE A 342 14.01 -2.14 -4.97
CA ILE A 342 12.79 -1.57 -4.36
C ILE A 342 13.13 -0.32 -3.55
N ALA A 343 12.31 0.72 -3.70
CA ALA A 343 12.33 1.93 -2.87
C ALA A 343 11.62 1.71 -1.52
N SER A 344 12.15 2.25 -0.43
CA SER A 344 11.47 2.33 0.87
C SER A 344 11.23 3.78 1.27
N SER A 345 10.02 4.08 1.75
CA SER A 345 9.54 5.43 2.02
C SER A 345 8.74 5.50 3.31
N TYR A 346 8.65 6.69 3.91
CA TYR A 346 7.72 6.95 5.00
C TYR A 346 6.29 7.13 4.45
N PHE A 347 5.28 6.68 5.19
CA PHE A 347 3.87 6.81 4.84
C PHE A 347 3.09 7.53 5.95
N ILE A 348 2.24 8.47 5.55
CA ILE A 348 1.48 9.36 6.44
C ILE A 348 -0.01 9.41 6.07
N ARG A 349 -0.84 9.90 7.00
CA ARG A 349 -2.23 10.28 6.69
C ARG A 349 -2.25 11.57 5.83
N PRO A 350 -3.18 11.73 4.88
CA PRO A 350 -3.35 12.96 4.09
C PRO A 350 -3.45 14.21 4.97
N GLY A 351 -2.77 15.29 4.59
CA GLY A 351 -2.69 16.52 5.38
C GLY A 351 -1.87 16.40 6.68
N GLY A 352 -1.26 15.25 6.96
CA GLY A 352 -0.32 15.09 8.06
C GLY A 352 1.00 15.83 7.80
N ASN A 353 1.60 16.34 8.88
CA ASN A 353 2.91 16.99 8.80
C ASN A 353 4.04 16.00 8.48
N ALA A 354 5.04 16.50 7.76
CA ALA A 354 6.31 15.84 7.54
C ALA A 354 6.98 15.43 8.87
N PRO A 355 7.44 14.18 9.03
CA PRO A 355 8.47 13.86 10.01
C PRO A 355 9.83 14.37 9.50
N THR A 356 10.13 15.65 9.75
CA THR A 356 11.51 16.17 9.68
C THR A 356 12.37 15.66 10.83
N ASP A 357 11.72 15.18 11.88
CA ASP A 357 12.26 14.53 13.05
C ASP A 357 11.35 13.34 13.42
N LEU A 358 11.93 12.28 13.98
CA LEU A 358 11.27 11.05 14.40
C LEU A 358 11.44 10.75 15.89
N ASP A 359 12.18 11.58 16.63
CA ASP A 359 12.42 11.40 18.05
C ASP A 359 11.07 11.49 18.82
N GLY A 360 10.80 10.47 19.64
CA GLY A 360 9.52 10.29 20.34
C GLY A 360 8.31 9.93 19.45
N LYS A 361 8.44 9.85 18.11
CA LYS A 361 7.33 9.51 17.20
C LYS A 361 7.08 8.01 17.13
N LYS A 362 5.81 7.62 16.99
CA LYS A 362 5.38 6.23 16.79
C LYS A 362 5.60 5.81 15.34
N VAL A 363 6.75 5.20 15.09
CA VAL A 363 7.18 4.71 13.76
C VAL A 363 6.83 3.24 13.62
N GLY A 364 5.89 2.92 12.74
CA GLY A 364 5.58 1.55 12.37
C GLY A 364 6.67 0.93 11.48
N VAL A 365 6.98 -0.35 11.72
CA VAL A 365 7.81 -1.21 10.86
C VAL A 365 7.29 -2.65 10.89
N VAL A 366 7.58 -3.47 9.87
CA VAL A 366 7.32 -4.91 9.93
C VAL A 366 8.39 -5.59 10.80
N ALA A 367 7.96 -6.42 11.75
CA ALA A 367 8.84 -7.10 12.70
C ALA A 367 9.86 -8.02 11.98
N GLY A 368 11.14 -7.82 12.25
CA GLY A 368 12.24 -8.55 11.61
C GLY A 368 12.49 -8.18 10.14
N ALA A 369 11.84 -7.13 9.61
CA ALA A 369 12.15 -6.56 8.30
C ALA A 369 13.40 -5.65 8.36
N PHE A 370 13.97 -5.32 7.19
CA PHE A 370 15.19 -4.49 7.13
C PHE A 370 14.95 -3.07 7.66
N GLN A 371 13.72 -2.58 7.46
CA GLN A 371 13.22 -1.28 7.89
C GLN A 371 13.27 -1.14 9.42
N GLU A 372 13.09 -2.23 10.18
CA GLU A 372 13.27 -2.22 11.63
C GLU A 372 14.74 -1.94 12.01
N SER A 373 15.69 -2.72 11.47
CA SER A 373 17.13 -2.47 11.69
C SER A 373 17.56 -1.08 11.21
N TYR A 374 16.97 -0.58 10.11
CA TYR A 374 17.22 0.78 9.63
C TYR A 374 16.75 1.86 10.62
N VAL A 375 15.51 1.81 11.11
CA VAL A 375 15.01 2.80 12.07
C VAL A 375 15.77 2.70 13.40
N ARG A 376 16.02 1.48 13.90
CA ARG A 376 16.84 1.26 15.12
C ARG A 376 18.25 1.85 15.03
N LYS A 377 18.86 1.85 13.84
CA LYS A 377 20.21 2.36 13.61
C LYS A 377 20.27 3.89 13.40
N ASN A 378 19.32 4.44 12.64
CA ASN A 378 19.39 5.85 12.19
C ASN A 378 18.50 6.80 13.02
N HIS A 379 17.49 6.29 13.72
CA HIS A 379 16.54 7.06 14.54
C HIS A 379 16.34 6.39 15.92
N PRO A 380 17.39 6.32 16.77
CA PRO A 380 17.38 5.52 17.99
C PRO A 380 16.40 6.00 19.08
N GLN A 381 15.90 7.25 19.00
CA GLN A 381 14.89 7.79 19.92
C GLN A 381 13.45 7.67 19.38
N ALA A 382 13.25 7.07 18.20
CA ALA A 382 11.92 6.82 17.67
C ALA A 382 11.20 5.71 18.48
N ALA A 383 9.91 5.91 18.76
CA ALA A 383 9.09 4.91 19.43
C ALA A 383 8.65 3.84 18.42
N ILE A 384 9.54 2.89 18.13
CA ILE A 384 9.33 1.84 17.12
C ILE A 384 8.17 0.92 17.53
N VAL A 385 7.18 0.81 16.65
CA VAL A 385 6.04 -0.10 16.76
C VAL A 385 6.20 -1.20 15.71
N ALA A 386 6.80 -2.32 16.10
CA ALA A 386 6.93 -3.48 15.23
C ALA A 386 5.57 -4.21 15.11
N LEU A 387 5.01 -4.26 13.90
CA LEU A 387 3.77 -4.98 13.56
C LEU A 387 4.05 -6.17 12.66
N LYS A 388 3.07 -7.05 12.45
CA LYS A 388 3.29 -8.38 11.88
C LYS A 388 3.49 -8.40 10.35
N ASP A 389 2.72 -7.59 9.64
CA ASP A 389 2.77 -7.42 8.19
C ASP A 389 2.25 -6.03 7.77
N ASP A 390 2.45 -5.67 6.50
CA ASP A 390 2.17 -4.32 5.97
C ASP A 390 0.69 -3.90 6.07
N GLU A 391 -0.23 -4.87 6.13
CA GLU A 391 -1.66 -4.58 6.32
C GLU A 391 -1.93 -4.03 7.72
N GLU A 392 -1.26 -4.57 8.75
CA GLU A 392 -1.34 -4.02 10.11
C GLU A 392 -0.75 -2.60 10.18
N LEU A 393 0.34 -2.30 9.46
CA LEU A 393 0.90 -0.94 9.37
C LEU A 393 -0.09 0.06 8.75
N VAL A 394 -0.66 -0.29 7.59
CA VAL A 394 -1.70 0.50 6.91
C VAL A 394 -2.90 0.74 7.84
N ARG A 395 -3.42 -0.31 8.47
CA ARG A 395 -4.57 -0.19 9.38
C ARG A 395 -4.26 0.60 10.65
N ALA A 396 -3.06 0.45 11.22
CA ALA A 396 -2.65 1.16 12.44
C ALA A 396 -2.41 2.66 12.18
N LEU A 397 -1.83 3.03 11.04
CA LEU A 397 -1.68 4.42 10.63
C LEU A 397 -3.02 5.09 10.34
N ALA A 398 -3.92 4.41 9.63
CA ALA A 398 -5.28 4.92 9.39
C ALA A 398 -6.06 5.10 10.70
N ALA A 399 -5.94 4.16 11.64
CA ALA A 399 -6.58 4.20 12.96
C ALA A 399 -5.91 5.14 13.98
N GLY A 400 -4.99 6.02 13.57
CA GLY A 400 -4.35 7.01 14.45
C GLY A 400 -3.37 6.44 15.48
N LYS A 401 -3.01 5.15 15.39
CA LYS A 401 -2.10 4.48 16.35
C LYS A 401 -0.63 4.76 16.08
N LEU A 402 -0.30 5.12 14.85
CA LEU A 402 1.04 5.50 14.38
C LEU A 402 1.05 6.98 13.94
N ASP A 403 2.22 7.60 14.03
CA ASP A 403 2.50 8.89 13.40
C ASP A 403 2.88 8.70 11.92
N THR A 404 3.69 7.67 11.66
CA THR A 404 4.20 7.26 10.33
C THR A 404 4.55 5.76 10.34
N PHE A 405 4.80 5.16 9.18
CA PHE A 405 5.55 3.90 9.09
C PHE A 405 6.57 3.92 7.95
N LEU A 406 7.62 3.12 8.08
CA LEU A 406 8.61 2.88 7.02
C LEU A 406 8.36 1.51 6.40
N SER A 407 8.01 1.48 5.11
CA SER A 407 7.92 0.24 4.33
C SER A 407 8.23 0.50 2.84
N GLU A 408 8.08 -0.52 2.02
CA GLU A 408 8.41 -0.53 0.60
C GLU A 408 7.30 0.07 -0.27
N ASP A 409 7.70 0.80 -1.32
CA ASP A 409 6.78 1.53 -2.20
C ASP A 409 5.78 0.60 -2.91
N LEU A 410 6.27 -0.48 -3.54
CA LEU A 410 5.45 -1.36 -4.38
C LEU A 410 4.41 -2.18 -3.58
N PRO A 411 4.76 -2.81 -2.43
CA PRO A 411 3.77 -3.50 -1.62
C PRO A 411 2.69 -2.58 -1.07
N ILE A 412 3.05 -1.39 -0.58
CA ILE A 412 2.08 -0.46 -0.01
C ILE A 412 1.16 0.15 -1.10
N GLU A 413 1.68 0.51 -2.27
CA GLU A 413 0.86 1.07 -3.35
C GLU A 413 -0.14 0.05 -3.94
N ASP A 414 0.20 -1.24 -3.96
CA ASP A 414 -0.73 -2.31 -4.35
C ASP A 414 -1.73 -2.65 -3.22
N MET A 415 -1.25 -2.77 -1.98
CA MET A 415 -2.07 -3.00 -0.78
C MET A 415 -3.16 -1.93 -0.61
N LEU A 416 -2.80 -0.64 -0.73
CA LEU A 416 -3.75 0.47 -0.68
C LEU A 416 -4.79 0.40 -1.81
N GLY A 417 -4.41 -0.18 -2.96
CA GLY A 417 -5.34 -0.53 -4.05
C GLY A 417 -6.36 -1.58 -3.62
N ARG A 418 -5.88 -2.74 -3.17
CA ARG A 418 -6.72 -3.88 -2.74
C ARG A 418 -7.68 -3.53 -1.61
N LEU A 419 -7.22 -2.73 -0.64
CA LEU A 419 -8.01 -2.32 0.52
C LEU A 419 -8.99 -1.16 0.23
N GLY A 420 -8.97 -0.57 -0.97
CA GLY A 420 -9.78 0.63 -1.27
C GLY A 420 -9.31 1.89 -0.54
N MET A 421 -8.08 1.90 -0.02
CA MET A 421 -7.52 2.97 0.82
C MET A 421 -6.60 3.93 0.05
N ARG A 422 -6.58 3.86 -1.29
CA ARG A 422 -5.90 4.86 -2.15
C ARG A 422 -6.42 6.26 -1.82
N GLY A 423 -5.51 7.15 -1.41
CA GLY A 423 -5.84 8.51 -0.97
C GLY A 423 -6.19 8.66 0.52
N GLN A 424 -6.27 7.58 1.30
CA GLN A 424 -6.37 7.62 2.79
C GLN A 424 -5.01 7.52 3.48
N ILE A 425 -3.97 7.09 2.76
CA ILE A 425 -2.56 7.10 3.15
C ILE A 425 -1.76 7.57 1.95
N ALA A 426 -0.73 8.38 2.18
CA ALA A 426 0.15 8.94 1.17
C ALA A 426 1.62 8.61 1.48
N LYS A 427 2.41 8.36 0.44
CA LYS A 427 3.87 8.33 0.50
C LYS A 427 4.39 9.73 0.80
N PHE A 428 5.30 9.86 1.76
CA PHE A 428 5.90 11.12 2.15
C PHE A 428 7.32 11.28 1.58
N GLY A 429 7.55 12.42 0.91
CA GLY A 429 8.87 12.80 0.41
C GLY A 429 9.38 11.96 -0.77
N ALA A 430 10.69 12.01 -0.99
CA ALA A 430 11.41 11.08 -1.85
C ALA A 430 11.74 9.79 -1.07
N PRO A 431 12.01 8.66 -1.73
CA PRO A 431 12.46 7.43 -1.07
C PRO A 431 13.67 7.65 -0.15
N ILE A 432 13.60 7.09 1.05
CA ILE A 432 14.61 7.23 2.10
C ILE A 432 15.86 6.42 1.75
N PHE A 433 15.65 5.27 1.12
CA PHE A 433 16.68 4.50 0.43
C PHE A 433 16.02 3.62 -0.64
N LYS A 434 16.87 2.99 -1.45
CA LYS A 434 16.51 1.78 -2.19
C LYS A 434 17.35 0.61 -1.70
N ASN A 435 16.85 -0.61 -1.86
CA ASN A 435 17.59 -1.83 -1.55
C ASN A 435 17.18 -2.94 -2.52
N GLU A 436 18.00 -3.99 -2.61
CA GLU A 436 17.83 -5.07 -3.57
C GLU A 436 17.24 -6.31 -2.90
N LEU A 437 16.26 -6.95 -3.55
CA LEU A 437 15.85 -8.31 -3.21
C LEU A 437 16.87 -9.32 -3.72
N TYR A 438 17.22 -10.24 -2.83
CA TYR A 438 18.07 -11.40 -3.07
C TYR A 438 17.30 -12.68 -2.76
N PHE A 439 17.69 -13.81 -3.35
CA PHE A 439 17.31 -15.14 -2.86
C PHE A 439 18.31 -15.56 -1.78
N GLY A 440 17.83 -16.16 -0.69
CA GLY A 440 18.67 -16.54 0.46
C GLY A 440 18.68 -18.04 0.73
N VAL A 441 19.85 -18.61 0.98
CA VAL A 441 20.06 -19.98 1.49
C VAL A 441 20.82 -19.94 2.83
N ARG A 442 20.89 -21.03 3.60
CA ARG A 442 21.70 -21.02 4.83
C ARG A 442 23.18 -20.91 4.48
N LYS A 443 23.94 -20.23 5.32
CA LYS A 443 25.37 -20.03 5.11
C LYS A 443 26.12 -21.36 5.07
N GLY A 444 26.94 -21.54 4.03
CA GLY A 444 27.64 -22.80 3.74
C GLY A 444 26.92 -23.72 2.75
N GLU A 445 25.68 -23.44 2.35
CA GLU A 445 24.96 -24.20 1.31
C GLU A 445 25.38 -23.77 -0.12
N ALA A 446 26.69 -23.71 -0.35
CA ALA A 446 27.29 -23.17 -1.57
C ALA A 446 26.85 -23.90 -2.86
N GLU A 447 26.64 -25.22 -2.81
CA GLU A 447 26.08 -25.99 -3.93
C GLU A 447 24.66 -25.54 -4.30
N LEU A 448 23.81 -25.25 -3.30
CA LEU A 448 22.44 -24.79 -3.51
C LEU A 448 22.43 -23.36 -4.06
N ARG A 449 23.30 -22.48 -3.54
CA ARG A 449 23.51 -21.13 -4.11
C ARG A 449 23.98 -21.20 -5.57
N ALA A 450 24.96 -22.04 -5.89
CA ALA A 450 25.46 -22.20 -7.26
C ALA A 450 24.38 -22.76 -8.22
N LEU A 451 23.52 -23.65 -7.74
CA LEU A 451 22.35 -24.13 -8.48
C LEU A 451 21.33 -23.00 -8.72
N ILE A 452 21.10 -22.11 -7.74
CA ILE A 452 20.24 -20.92 -7.88
C ILE A 452 20.78 -19.99 -8.96
N GLU A 453 22.06 -19.60 -8.89
CA GLU A 453 22.71 -18.74 -9.91
C GLU A 453 22.58 -19.33 -11.31
N LYS A 454 22.91 -20.62 -11.48
CA LYS A 454 22.79 -21.27 -12.79
C LYS A 454 21.37 -21.19 -13.36
N GLY A 455 20.35 -21.44 -12.53
CA GLY A 455 18.97 -21.33 -12.98
C GLY A 455 18.50 -19.88 -13.23
N LEU A 456 19.15 -18.88 -12.62
CA LEU A 456 18.94 -17.47 -12.90
C LEU A 456 19.62 -17.04 -14.22
N ASP A 457 20.73 -17.67 -14.61
CA ASP A 457 21.38 -17.45 -15.93
C ASP A 457 20.52 -17.97 -17.09
N GLU A 458 19.67 -18.95 -16.83
CA GLU A 458 18.72 -19.46 -17.81
C GLU A 458 17.46 -18.57 -17.97
N ILE A 459 17.29 -17.50 -17.18
CA ILE A 459 16.17 -16.54 -17.27
C ILE A 459 16.64 -15.24 -17.94
N THR A 460 16.00 -14.83 -19.03
CA THR A 460 16.40 -13.63 -19.78
C THR A 460 15.79 -12.34 -19.21
N PRO A 461 16.38 -11.15 -19.45
CA PRO A 461 15.77 -9.87 -19.10
C PRO A 461 14.36 -9.68 -19.67
N ASP A 462 14.11 -10.20 -20.89
CA ASP A 462 12.79 -10.24 -21.51
C ASP A 462 11.81 -11.14 -20.74
N ASP A 463 12.26 -12.25 -20.16
CA ASP A 463 11.41 -13.12 -19.33
C ASP A 463 11.05 -12.43 -18.01
N PHE A 464 12.03 -11.79 -17.36
CA PHE A 464 11.81 -10.96 -16.17
C PHE A 464 10.81 -9.81 -16.45
N ALA A 465 10.98 -9.06 -17.54
CA ALA A 465 10.09 -7.97 -17.92
C ALA A 465 8.65 -8.45 -18.24
N LYS A 466 8.47 -9.63 -18.84
CA LYS A 466 7.12 -10.21 -19.08
C LYS A 466 6.43 -10.61 -17.77
N ILE A 467 7.16 -11.20 -16.83
CA ILE A 467 6.62 -11.55 -15.51
C ILE A 467 6.25 -10.27 -14.76
N GLU A 468 7.15 -9.29 -14.70
CA GLU A 468 6.90 -7.97 -14.11
C GLU A 468 5.70 -7.24 -14.72
N GLN A 469 5.57 -7.21 -16.05
CA GLN A 469 4.42 -6.63 -16.75
C GLN A 469 3.10 -7.28 -16.36
N SER A 470 3.11 -8.56 -15.97
CA SER A 470 1.93 -9.30 -15.52
C SER A 470 1.52 -8.99 -14.07
N TRP A 471 2.41 -8.36 -13.29
CA TRP A 471 2.23 -8.12 -11.86
C TRP A 471 2.25 -6.63 -11.46
N ILE A 472 2.73 -5.73 -12.32
CA ILE A 472 2.80 -4.28 -12.09
C ILE A 472 2.11 -3.55 -13.24
N GLU A 473 0.91 -2.99 -13.00
CA GLU A 473 0.11 -2.31 -14.03
C GLU A 473 0.82 -1.08 -14.64
N ARG A 474 1.45 -0.27 -13.79
CA ARG A 474 2.09 1.02 -14.10
C ARG A 474 3.49 0.85 -14.72
N PRO A 475 3.74 1.23 -15.99
CA PRO A 475 5.07 1.11 -16.61
C PRO A 475 6.18 1.86 -15.87
N GLU A 476 5.88 3.00 -15.26
CA GLU A 476 6.82 3.83 -14.49
C GLU A 476 7.30 3.18 -13.19
N SER A 477 6.45 2.31 -12.60
CA SER A 477 6.72 1.57 -11.35
C SER A 477 7.57 0.32 -11.57
N ARG A 478 7.80 -0.08 -12.83
CA ARG A 478 8.55 -1.28 -13.21
C ARG A 478 10.07 -1.08 -13.10
N TYR A 479 10.82 -2.15 -12.83
CA TYR A 479 12.28 -2.19 -12.75
C TYR A 479 12.87 -2.64 -14.10
N PHE A 480 12.54 -3.85 -14.57
CA PHE A 480 13.05 -4.40 -15.83
C PHE A 480 12.51 -3.66 -17.05
N THR A 481 11.28 -3.17 -16.99
CA THR A 481 10.62 -2.46 -18.12
C THR A 481 11.12 -1.01 -18.29
N LYS A 482 12.08 -0.53 -17.48
CA LYS A 482 12.78 0.75 -17.71
C LYS A 482 13.70 0.77 -18.95
N ASN A 483 13.57 -0.23 -19.82
CA ASN A 483 14.31 -0.44 -21.07
C ASN A 483 15.82 -0.58 -20.87
N PRO A 484 16.31 -1.79 -20.49
CA PRO A 484 17.65 -2.22 -20.88
C PRO A 484 17.71 -2.22 -22.40
N LEU A 485 18.23 -1.14 -22.98
CA LEU A 485 18.29 -0.98 -24.43
C LEU A 485 19.02 -2.16 -25.06
N ALA A 486 18.51 -2.64 -26.19
CA ALA A 486 19.05 -3.76 -26.95
C ALA A 486 20.37 -3.37 -27.66
N LEU A 487 21.38 -3.07 -26.85
CA LEU A 487 22.73 -2.76 -27.25
C LEU A 487 23.48 -4.06 -27.57
N SER A 488 24.25 -4.04 -28.64
CA SER A 488 25.27 -5.04 -28.91
C SER A 488 26.43 -4.88 -27.92
N SER A 489 27.27 -5.91 -27.80
CA SER A 489 28.47 -5.83 -26.96
C SER A 489 29.47 -4.76 -27.45
N LYS A 490 29.45 -4.39 -28.73
CA LYS A 490 30.23 -3.26 -29.27
C LYS A 490 29.71 -1.90 -28.78
N GLU A 491 28.39 -1.75 -28.65
CA GLU A 491 27.77 -0.51 -28.15
C GLU A 491 27.95 -0.37 -26.63
N ARG A 492 27.81 -1.46 -25.86
CA ARG A 492 28.17 -1.47 -24.42
C ARG A 492 29.63 -1.13 -24.18
N ALA A 493 30.55 -1.73 -24.93
CA ALA A 493 31.98 -1.43 -24.83
C ALA A 493 32.30 0.02 -25.24
N TRP A 494 31.56 0.60 -26.21
CA TRP A 494 31.71 2.00 -26.58
C TRP A 494 31.30 2.94 -25.44
N LEU A 495 30.15 2.70 -24.80
CA LEU A 495 29.69 3.50 -23.65
C LEU A 495 30.67 3.44 -22.48
N ALA A 496 31.11 2.24 -22.10
CA ALA A 496 32.08 2.05 -21.01
C ALA A 496 33.44 2.73 -21.27
N ALA A 497 33.81 2.94 -22.54
CA ALA A 497 35.02 3.65 -22.94
C ALA A 497 34.81 5.16 -23.18
N ASN A 498 33.56 5.63 -23.25
CA ASN A 498 33.19 7.02 -23.54
C ASN A 498 32.07 7.46 -22.57
N PRO A 499 32.35 7.58 -21.25
CA PRO A 499 31.32 7.87 -20.25
C PRO A 499 30.69 9.25 -20.37
N LYS A 500 31.27 10.16 -21.18
CA LYS A 500 30.83 11.55 -21.34
C LYS A 500 30.89 11.98 -22.82
N ILE A 501 29.89 12.73 -23.28
CA ILE A 501 29.83 13.29 -24.65
C ILE A 501 29.55 14.80 -24.65
N ARG A 502 30.08 15.52 -25.66
CA ARG A 502 29.82 16.94 -25.89
C ARG A 502 28.65 17.12 -26.85
N VAL A 503 27.66 17.91 -26.43
CA VAL A 503 26.38 18.13 -27.10
C VAL A 503 26.15 19.62 -27.36
N HIS A 504 25.61 19.93 -28.54
CA HIS A 504 25.17 21.27 -28.97
C HIS A 504 24.15 21.92 -28.02
N ASN A 505 24.44 23.11 -27.47
CA ASN A 505 23.46 24.04 -26.92
C ASN A 505 23.58 25.43 -27.60
N GLU A 506 22.45 25.97 -28.05
CA GLU A 506 22.38 27.29 -28.68
C GLU A 506 22.07 28.37 -27.65
N MET A 507 22.33 29.64 -27.99
CA MET A 507 21.97 30.76 -27.13
C MET A 507 20.51 31.17 -27.28
N ASP A 508 19.99 31.23 -28.52
CA ASP A 508 18.72 31.91 -28.85
C ASP A 508 17.74 31.13 -29.76
N TRP A 509 17.61 29.80 -29.58
CA TRP A 509 16.59 28.98 -30.28
C TRP A 509 15.50 28.36 -29.34
N PRO A 510 14.84 29.16 -28.47
CA PRO A 510 13.75 28.70 -27.61
C PRO A 510 12.47 28.38 -28.42
N PRO A 511 11.56 27.53 -27.92
CA PRO A 511 11.62 26.79 -26.65
C PRO A 511 12.41 25.47 -26.74
N PHE A 512 13.10 25.20 -27.86
CA PHE A 512 13.76 23.91 -28.11
C PHE A 512 15.16 23.83 -27.51
N ASN A 513 16.00 24.85 -27.74
CA ASN A 513 17.43 24.84 -27.44
C ASN A 513 17.93 26.26 -27.24
N PHE A 514 18.11 26.66 -25.99
CA PHE A 514 18.59 27.98 -25.65
C PHE A 514 19.45 27.93 -24.39
N ASN A 515 20.16 29.02 -24.11
CA ASN A 515 20.92 29.18 -22.89
C ASN A 515 20.35 30.37 -22.13
N GLU A 516 20.15 30.22 -20.83
CA GLU A 516 19.58 31.28 -20.00
C GLU A 516 20.23 31.21 -18.62
N GLU A 517 20.87 32.32 -18.23
CA GLU A 517 21.66 32.45 -16.99
C GLU A 517 22.85 31.46 -16.91
N GLY A 518 23.33 30.99 -18.06
CA GLY A 518 24.40 30.01 -18.20
C GLY A 518 23.92 28.57 -18.35
N GLU A 519 22.66 28.28 -17.98
CA GLU A 519 22.10 26.93 -18.07
C GLU A 519 21.56 26.61 -19.47
N ALA A 520 21.83 25.38 -19.92
CA ALA A 520 21.21 24.80 -21.10
C ALA A 520 19.74 24.42 -20.83
N LYS A 521 18.81 25.08 -21.54
CA LYS A 521 17.35 24.95 -21.37
C LYS A 521 16.65 24.65 -22.71
N GLY A 522 15.44 24.12 -22.62
CA GLY A 522 14.55 23.85 -23.76
C GLY A 522 14.19 22.38 -23.96
N PHE A 523 13.16 22.15 -24.79
CA PHE A 523 12.59 20.83 -25.08
C PHE A 523 13.63 19.81 -25.51
N SER A 524 14.52 20.17 -26.41
CA SER A 524 15.52 19.28 -27.01
C SER A 524 16.69 19.00 -26.08
N ILE A 525 16.99 19.95 -25.19
CA ILE A 525 17.97 19.78 -24.11
C ILE A 525 17.45 18.77 -23.08
N ASP A 526 16.21 18.92 -22.61
CA ASP A 526 15.61 17.96 -21.68
C ASP A 526 15.31 16.61 -22.33
N TYR A 527 14.97 16.59 -23.62
CA TYR A 527 14.88 15.35 -24.40
C TYR A 527 16.23 14.64 -24.47
N MET A 528 17.33 15.36 -24.68
CA MET A 528 18.67 14.77 -24.63
C MET A 528 19.05 14.28 -23.23
N LYS A 529 18.69 14.98 -22.14
CA LYS A 529 18.86 14.50 -20.76
C LYS A 529 18.09 13.18 -20.53
N LEU A 530 16.88 13.05 -21.07
CA LEU A 530 16.11 11.80 -21.03
C LEU A 530 16.78 10.68 -21.84
N LEU A 531 17.36 10.97 -23.01
CA LEU A 531 18.13 9.98 -23.77
C LEU A 531 19.37 9.52 -22.99
N ALA A 532 20.08 10.46 -22.37
CA ALA A 532 21.30 10.20 -21.59
C ALA A 532 21.00 9.25 -20.42
N LEU A 533 19.93 9.51 -19.67
CA LEU A 533 19.43 8.64 -18.61
C LEU A 533 19.07 7.22 -19.09
N LYS A 534 18.60 7.08 -20.34
CA LYS A 534 18.25 5.77 -20.95
C LYS A 534 19.45 4.98 -21.49
N ILE A 535 20.63 5.60 -21.64
CA ILE A 535 21.87 4.96 -22.14
C ILE A 535 23.02 4.97 -21.13
N ASP A 536 22.82 5.56 -19.94
CA ASP A 536 23.81 5.67 -18.86
C ASP A 536 25.11 6.37 -19.33
N ILE A 537 24.98 7.65 -19.71
CA ILE A 537 26.08 8.50 -20.18
C ILE A 537 25.96 9.93 -19.65
N ASP A 538 27.08 10.57 -19.33
CA ASP A 538 27.14 12.00 -19.01
C ASP A 538 27.08 12.87 -20.27
N VAL A 539 26.47 14.05 -20.15
CA VAL A 539 26.34 15.03 -21.23
C VAL A 539 26.91 16.39 -20.81
N GLU A 540 27.82 16.91 -21.64
CA GLU A 540 28.33 18.28 -21.55
C GLU A 540 27.68 19.15 -22.62
N PHE A 541 26.91 20.16 -22.21
CA PHE A 541 26.24 21.08 -23.13
C PHE A 541 27.16 22.26 -23.48
N ILE A 542 27.76 22.22 -24.68
CA ILE A 542 28.65 23.27 -25.18
C ILE A 542 27.80 24.43 -25.69
N SER A 543 28.05 25.62 -25.15
CA SER A 543 27.29 26.85 -25.39
C SER A 543 28.21 27.98 -25.84
N GLY A 544 27.69 28.96 -26.60
CA GLY A 544 28.43 30.17 -27.00
C GLY A 544 28.70 30.33 -28.51
N PRO A 545 29.22 29.31 -29.23
CA PRO A 545 29.39 29.37 -30.69
C PRO A 545 28.08 29.60 -31.45
N THR A 546 28.19 30.12 -32.68
CA THR A 546 27.05 30.20 -33.60
C THR A 546 26.76 28.84 -34.26
N TRP A 547 25.55 28.67 -34.81
CA TRP A 547 25.14 27.47 -35.55
C TRP A 547 26.17 27.03 -36.62
N ASN A 548 26.69 27.98 -37.40
CA ASN A 548 27.70 27.70 -38.43
C ASN A 548 29.05 27.25 -37.84
N GLU A 549 29.42 27.74 -36.65
CA GLU A 549 30.64 27.32 -35.96
C GLU A 549 30.48 25.92 -35.36
N PHE A 550 29.32 25.57 -34.80
CA PHE A 550 29.03 24.20 -34.38
C PHE A 550 29.06 23.19 -35.55
N LEU A 551 28.56 23.57 -36.74
CA LEU A 551 28.76 22.78 -37.97
C LEU A 551 30.24 22.65 -38.37
N GLY A 552 31.09 23.60 -37.99
CA GLY A 552 32.54 23.52 -38.07
C GLY A 552 33.13 22.56 -37.04
N MET A 553 32.72 22.65 -35.77
CA MET A 553 33.16 21.78 -34.67
C MET A 553 32.89 20.30 -34.97
N MET A 554 31.71 19.99 -35.52
CA MET A 554 31.35 18.63 -35.98
C MET A 554 32.27 18.10 -37.09
N LYS A 555 32.86 18.96 -37.93
CA LYS A 555 33.83 18.57 -38.96
C LYS A 555 35.26 18.46 -38.40
N LYS A 556 35.60 19.28 -37.40
CA LYS A 556 36.91 19.29 -36.73
C LYS A 556 37.07 18.27 -35.60
N ARG A 557 36.00 17.54 -35.24
CA ARG A 557 35.94 16.60 -34.09
C ARG A 557 35.97 17.30 -32.72
N GLU A 558 35.58 18.57 -32.68
CA GLU A 558 35.42 19.38 -31.47
C GLU A 558 34.02 19.19 -30.83
N LEU A 559 33.12 18.45 -31.48
CA LEU A 559 31.77 18.09 -30.99
C LEU A 559 31.41 16.65 -31.40
N GLU A 560 30.61 15.96 -30.59
CA GLU A 560 30.13 14.59 -30.85
C GLU A 560 28.71 14.58 -31.40
N VAL A 561 27.82 15.40 -30.83
CA VAL A 561 26.36 15.36 -31.06
C VAL A 561 25.78 16.74 -31.34
N MET A 562 24.96 16.85 -32.38
CA MET A 562 24.21 18.06 -32.70
C MET A 562 22.70 17.83 -32.56
N LEU A 563 22.05 18.69 -31.77
CA LEU A 563 20.59 18.70 -31.56
C LEU A 563 19.88 19.53 -32.63
N ASN A 564 18.56 19.38 -32.73
CA ASN A 564 17.64 20.18 -33.56
C ASN A 564 17.89 20.14 -35.08
N ILE A 565 18.62 19.15 -35.56
CA ILE A 565 19.17 19.20 -36.90
C ILE A 565 18.24 18.57 -37.94
N VAL A 566 17.97 19.33 -39.00
CA VAL A 566 17.30 18.87 -40.22
C VAL A 566 18.29 18.09 -41.10
N ARG A 567 17.84 16.94 -41.61
CA ARG A 567 18.56 16.10 -42.58
C ARG A 567 18.65 16.83 -43.93
N THR A 568 19.85 16.94 -44.50
CA THR A 568 20.04 17.41 -45.88
C THR A 568 21.07 16.54 -46.61
N PRO A 569 21.05 16.47 -47.97
CA PRO A 569 22.00 15.68 -48.74
C PRO A 569 23.47 16.03 -48.50
N ASP A 570 23.78 17.30 -48.19
CA ASP A 570 25.15 17.72 -47.87
C ASP A 570 25.58 17.34 -46.45
N ARG A 571 24.67 17.39 -45.48
CA ARG A 571 24.98 17.04 -44.08
C ARG A 571 25.11 15.52 -43.87
N LEU A 572 24.42 14.71 -44.68
CA LEU A 572 24.56 13.25 -44.68
C LEU A 572 25.98 12.77 -45.07
N LYS A 573 26.81 13.65 -45.65
CA LYS A 573 28.22 13.36 -45.98
C LYS A 573 29.14 13.32 -44.74
N TYR A 574 28.73 13.92 -43.62
CA TYR A 574 29.57 14.05 -42.41
C TYR A 574 28.81 13.91 -41.08
N MET A 575 27.56 13.46 -41.10
CA MET A 575 26.76 13.17 -39.90
C MET A 575 25.83 11.97 -40.09
N HIS A 576 25.69 11.17 -39.04
CA HIS A 576 24.67 10.13 -38.90
C HIS A 576 23.47 10.64 -38.08
N TYR A 577 22.26 10.22 -38.43
CA TYR A 577 21.02 10.78 -37.88
C TYR A 577 20.14 9.73 -37.19
N THR A 578 19.67 10.07 -35.99
CA THR A 578 18.55 9.37 -35.31
C THR A 578 17.24 9.55 -36.07
N ARG A 579 16.22 8.74 -35.76
CA ARG A 579 14.83 9.03 -36.17
C ARG A 579 14.39 10.40 -35.61
N PRO A 580 13.52 11.15 -36.31
CA PRO A 580 13.05 12.43 -35.79
C PRO A 580 12.21 12.25 -34.52
N TYR A 581 12.26 13.26 -33.64
CA TYR A 581 11.62 13.25 -32.31
C TYR A 581 10.53 14.31 -32.15
N ILE A 582 10.55 15.36 -32.98
CA ILE A 582 9.49 16.37 -33.05
C ILE A 582 9.40 17.01 -34.44
N ASP A 583 8.18 17.37 -34.81
CA ASP A 583 7.82 18.17 -35.97
C ASP A 583 7.81 19.66 -35.62
N ASN A 584 8.40 20.50 -36.48
CA ASN A 584 8.52 21.94 -36.28
C ASN A 584 8.24 22.65 -37.63
N PRO A 585 7.05 23.26 -37.83
CA PRO A 585 6.68 23.84 -39.11
C PRO A 585 7.52 25.06 -39.51
N ASN A 586 7.93 25.10 -40.77
CA ASN A 586 8.68 26.20 -41.36
C ASN A 586 7.71 27.31 -41.78
N THR A 587 8.03 28.56 -41.48
CA THR A 587 7.13 29.71 -41.65
C THR A 587 7.83 30.94 -42.21
N ILE A 588 7.05 31.80 -42.87
CA ILE A 588 7.44 33.16 -43.25
C ILE A 588 7.05 34.10 -42.09
N ILE A 589 8.00 34.91 -41.64
CA ILE A 589 7.72 36.12 -40.87
C ILE A 589 8.00 37.35 -41.75
N SER A 590 7.06 38.28 -41.74
CA SER A 590 7.06 39.50 -42.56
C SER A 590 6.54 40.67 -41.73
N ARG A 591 6.53 41.90 -42.28
CA ARG A 591 5.91 43.05 -41.62
C ARG A 591 4.39 43.05 -41.84
N LYS A 592 3.63 43.57 -40.88
CA LYS A 592 2.15 43.62 -40.92
C LYS A 592 1.57 44.40 -42.09
N ASP A 593 2.30 45.38 -42.63
CA ASP A 593 1.92 46.18 -43.79
C ASP A 593 2.16 45.45 -45.13
N GLN A 594 2.94 44.37 -45.11
CA GLN A 594 3.37 43.63 -46.30
C GLN A 594 3.51 42.13 -46.01
N PRO A 595 2.39 41.41 -45.75
CA PRO A 595 2.40 39.97 -45.55
C PRO A 595 2.78 39.21 -46.83
N TYR A 596 3.50 38.10 -46.66
CA TYR A 596 3.84 37.15 -47.73
C TYR A 596 3.46 35.72 -47.33
N ASP A 597 2.49 35.13 -48.02
CA ASP A 597 1.84 33.88 -47.60
C ASP A 597 2.49 32.64 -48.22
N SER A 598 3.34 32.82 -49.24
CA SER A 598 4.06 31.74 -49.94
C SER A 598 5.44 32.17 -50.46
N LEU A 599 6.27 31.20 -50.88
CA LEU A 599 7.61 31.49 -51.42
C LEU A 599 7.59 32.18 -52.78
N GLU A 600 6.56 31.92 -53.58
CA GLU A 600 6.39 32.47 -54.92
C GLU A 600 6.21 33.99 -54.88
N GLN A 601 5.58 34.51 -53.83
CA GLN A 601 5.44 35.94 -53.57
C GLN A 601 6.77 36.62 -53.17
N LEU A 602 7.80 35.83 -52.80
CA LEU A 602 9.13 36.29 -52.38
C LEU A 602 10.17 36.19 -53.52
N PHE A 603 9.76 35.87 -54.75
CA PHE A 603 10.67 35.88 -55.90
C PHE A 603 11.15 37.31 -56.21
N GLY A 604 12.46 37.47 -56.41
CA GLY A 604 13.13 38.78 -56.55
C GLY A 604 13.33 39.56 -55.24
N LYS A 605 12.67 39.16 -54.15
CA LYS A 605 12.76 39.76 -52.81
C LYS A 605 13.98 39.29 -52.03
N THR A 606 14.25 39.96 -50.90
CA THR A 606 15.32 39.62 -49.96
C THR A 606 14.74 38.89 -48.75
N ILE A 607 15.07 37.61 -48.58
CA ILE A 607 14.77 36.85 -47.35
C ILE A 607 16.01 36.82 -46.45
N SER A 608 15.85 37.09 -45.15
CA SER A 608 16.90 36.82 -44.17
C SER A 608 16.79 35.41 -43.57
N VAL A 609 17.92 34.71 -43.47
CA VAL A 609 18.05 33.37 -42.86
C VAL A 609 19.38 33.27 -42.10
N PRO A 610 19.51 32.39 -41.08
CA PRO A 610 20.78 32.20 -40.39
C PRO A 610 21.80 31.47 -41.29
N LYS A 611 23.05 31.90 -41.24
CA LYS A 611 24.14 31.33 -42.05
C LYS A 611 24.42 29.87 -41.67
N GLY A 612 24.57 29.01 -42.66
CA GLY A 612 24.73 27.56 -42.47
C GLY A 612 23.46 26.84 -42.00
N PHE A 613 22.33 27.54 -41.87
CA PHE A 613 21.05 26.90 -41.58
C PHE A 613 20.45 26.29 -42.85
N PHE A 614 19.55 25.31 -42.72
CA PHE A 614 19.15 24.48 -43.86
C PHE A 614 18.37 25.27 -44.94
N TYR A 615 17.76 26.41 -44.58
CA TYR A 615 17.19 27.35 -45.56
C TYR A 615 18.23 27.89 -46.54
N GLU A 616 19.48 28.12 -46.14
CA GLU A 616 20.54 28.58 -47.05
C GLU A 616 20.85 27.52 -48.11
N GLU A 617 20.90 26.24 -47.70
CA GLU A 617 21.14 25.10 -48.60
C GLU A 617 20.00 24.93 -49.61
N ILE A 618 18.74 25.00 -49.16
CA ILE A 618 17.56 24.77 -50.02
C ILE A 618 17.28 25.97 -50.91
N LEU A 619 17.24 27.20 -50.39
CA LEU A 619 16.86 28.38 -51.18
C LEU A 619 17.87 28.64 -52.31
N LYS A 620 19.18 28.41 -52.08
CA LYS A 620 20.20 28.54 -53.15
C LYS A 620 20.05 27.50 -54.25
N ARG A 621 19.52 26.31 -53.95
CA ARG A 621 19.41 25.19 -54.89
C ARG A 621 18.08 25.21 -55.65
N ASP A 622 16.98 25.40 -54.94
CA ASP A 622 15.61 25.20 -55.45
C ASP A 622 14.88 26.53 -55.73
N PHE A 623 15.33 27.64 -55.14
CA PHE A 623 14.70 28.96 -55.27
C PHE A 623 15.72 30.10 -55.55
N PRO A 624 16.67 29.96 -56.50
CA PRO A 624 17.76 30.92 -56.74
C PRO A 624 17.28 32.34 -57.14
N GLN A 625 16.02 32.48 -57.54
CA GLN A 625 15.34 33.77 -57.76
C GLN A 625 15.09 34.59 -56.47
N ILE A 626 15.35 34.02 -55.29
CA ILE A 626 15.22 34.69 -53.99
C ILE A 626 16.61 35.15 -53.51
N LYS A 627 16.74 36.43 -53.12
CA LYS A 627 17.99 37.00 -52.59
C LYS A 627 18.11 36.67 -51.11
N LEU A 628 19.30 36.28 -50.65
CA LEU A 628 19.52 35.87 -49.26
C LEU A 628 20.34 36.88 -48.45
N HIS A 629 19.79 37.35 -47.34
CA HIS A 629 20.48 38.15 -46.33
C HIS A 629 20.91 37.26 -45.15
N LEU A 630 22.12 36.70 -45.24
CA LEU A 630 22.66 35.76 -44.25
C LEU A 630 23.10 36.47 -42.97
N VAL A 631 22.58 36.02 -41.83
CA VAL A 631 22.87 36.58 -40.49
C VAL A 631 23.34 35.49 -39.49
N LYS A 632 23.71 35.87 -38.26
CA LYS A 632 24.32 34.94 -37.29
C LYS A 632 23.35 33.93 -36.64
N ASN A 633 22.10 34.30 -36.41
CA ASN A 633 21.10 33.52 -35.67
C ASN A 633 19.67 33.98 -36.01
N THR A 634 18.66 33.28 -35.49
CA THR A 634 17.25 33.55 -35.79
C THR A 634 16.80 34.93 -35.31
N LEU A 635 17.25 35.40 -34.15
CA LEU A 635 16.89 36.74 -33.65
C LEU A 635 17.34 37.88 -34.58
N GLU A 636 18.52 37.78 -35.22
CA GLU A 636 18.93 38.77 -36.22
C GLU A 636 18.13 38.69 -37.54
N THR A 637 17.52 37.55 -37.88
CA THR A 637 16.66 37.47 -39.10
C THR A 637 15.41 38.32 -38.93
N MET A 638 14.78 38.24 -37.75
CA MET A 638 13.59 39.01 -37.40
C MET A 638 13.91 40.51 -37.36
N LYS A 639 15.04 40.88 -36.75
CA LYS A 639 15.55 42.26 -36.78
C LYS A 639 15.81 42.77 -38.20
N ALA A 640 16.34 41.93 -39.10
CA ALA A 640 16.56 42.33 -40.49
C ALA A 640 15.25 42.71 -41.21
N VAL A 641 14.14 42.01 -40.94
CA VAL A 641 12.80 42.34 -41.44
C VAL A 641 12.25 43.62 -40.81
N THR A 642 12.37 43.76 -39.48
CA THR A 642 11.93 44.94 -38.73
C THR A 642 12.65 46.21 -39.17
N PHE A 643 13.97 46.15 -39.41
CA PHE A 643 14.77 47.28 -39.88
C PHE A 643 14.84 47.43 -41.41
N GLY A 644 13.94 46.78 -42.16
CA GLY A 644 13.84 46.93 -43.63
C GLY A 644 15.04 46.42 -44.43
N LYS A 645 15.97 45.67 -43.81
CA LYS A 645 17.12 45.03 -44.48
C LYS A 645 16.73 43.75 -45.23
N ALA A 646 15.53 43.23 -44.96
CA ALA A 646 14.89 42.14 -45.68
C ALA A 646 13.39 42.43 -45.86
N ASP A 647 12.79 41.84 -46.90
CA ASP A 647 11.35 41.83 -47.12
C ASP A 647 10.66 40.87 -46.13
N ALA A 648 11.29 39.72 -45.87
CA ALA A 648 10.79 38.66 -44.99
C ALA A 648 11.95 37.83 -44.39
N ALA A 649 11.64 36.90 -43.49
CA ALA A 649 12.58 35.89 -43.00
C ALA A 649 11.90 34.51 -42.94
N LEU A 650 12.70 33.44 -43.05
CA LEU A 650 12.25 32.06 -42.82
C LEU A 650 12.78 31.52 -41.50
N GLY A 651 11.93 30.77 -40.81
CA GLY A 651 12.21 30.19 -39.50
C GLY A 651 11.01 29.46 -38.94
N GLU A 652 11.19 28.89 -37.75
CA GLU A 652 10.30 27.88 -37.20
C GLU A 652 9.17 28.50 -36.37
N LEU A 653 7.94 28.01 -36.58
CA LEU A 653 6.71 28.57 -36.01
C LEU A 653 6.81 28.84 -34.49
N ALA A 654 7.27 27.86 -33.71
CA ALA A 654 7.35 28.01 -32.25
C ALA A 654 8.49 28.93 -31.79
N VAL A 655 9.58 29.04 -32.58
CA VAL A 655 10.72 29.91 -32.28
C VAL A 655 10.36 31.37 -32.56
N PHE A 656 9.76 31.65 -33.71
CA PHE A 656 9.25 32.98 -34.03
C PHE A 656 8.19 33.46 -33.03
N ASN A 657 7.20 32.63 -32.67
CA ASN A 657 6.20 33.01 -31.65
C ASN A 657 6.86 33.40 -30.30
N TYR A 658 7.83 32.60 -29.83
CA TYR A 658 8.52 32.89 -28.57
C TYR A 658 9.35 34.17 -28.65
N LEU A 659 10.14 34.36 -29.70
CA LEU A 659 10.99 35.54 -29.87
C LEU A 659 10.16 36.82 -30.12
N MET A 660 9.04 36.75 -30.85
CA MET A 660 8.12 37.88 -31.01
C MET A 660 7.57 38.34 -29.65
N GLY A 661 7.18 37.39 -28.79
CA GLY A 661 6.72 37.68 -27.43
C GLY A 661 7.83 38.24 -26.53
N LYS A 662 8.97 37.55 -26.43
CA LYS A 662 10.10 37.93 -25.53
C LYS A 662 10.75 39.27 -25.91
N HIS A 663 10.65 39.69 -27.17
CA HIS A 663 11.23 40.94 -27.66
C HIS A 663 10.19 41.98 -28.14
N PHE A 664 8.91 41.80 -27.82
CA PHE A 664 7.82 42.73 -28.14
C PHE A 664 7.79 43.20 -29.62
N MET A 665 8.05 42.29 -30.57
CA MET A 665 8.15 42.61 -32.00
C MET A 665 6.77 42.76 -32.64
N THR A 666 6.03 43.81 -32.24
CA THR A 666 4.63 44.04 -32.63
C THR A 666 4.43 44.27 -34.12
N GLU A 667 5.43 44.73 -34.86
CA GLU A 667 5.29 45.09 -36.29
C GLU A 667 5.44 43.90 -37.24
N LEU A 668 5.80 42.73 -36.70
CA LEU A 668 5.93 41.48 -37.46
C LEU A 668 4.65 40.64 -37.40
N VAL A 669 4.47 39.80 -38.41
CA VAL A 669 3.39 38.81 -38.51
C VAL A 669 3.90 37.50 -39.13
N LEU A 670 3.39 36.38 -38.64
CA LEU A 670 3.52 35.08 -39.27
C LEU A 670 2.54 35.01 -40.44
N SER A 671 3.02 35.15 -41.67
CA SER A 671 2.17 35.28 -42.86
C SER A 671 1.92 33.96 -43.60
N GLY A 672 2.90 33.04 -43.64
CA GLY A 672 2.76 31.79 -44.42
C GLY A 672 3.42 30.56 -43.78
N GLU A 673 2.86 29.37 -44.07
CA GLU A 673 3.49 28.06 -43.80
C GLU A 673 4.17 27.54 -45.08
N VAL A 674 5.45 27.15 -44.98
CA VAL A 674 6.31 26.92 -46.16
C VAL A 674 6.61 25.44 -46.39
N LYS A 675 6.33 24.97 -47.60
CA LYS A 675 6.65 23.63 -48.09
C LYS A 675 7.92 23.65 -48.94
N LEU A 676 9.06 23.34 -48.33
CA LEU A 676 10.37 23.27 -49.00
C LEU A 676 10.58 21.98 -49.83
N GLY A 677 9.56 21.53 -50.56
CA GLY A 677 9.58 20.31 -51.36
C GLY A 677 9.47 19.00 -50.57
N SER A 678 10.33 18.78 -49.55
CA SER A 678 10.29 17.57 -48.70
C SER A 678 9.67 17.82 -47.32
N PRO A 679 8.79 16.93 -46.82
CA PRO A 679 8.30 17.00 -45.44
C PRO A 679 9.39 16.69 -44.40
N GLU A 680 10.53 16.10 -44.78
CA GLU A 680 11.66 15.89 -43.85
C GLU A 680 12.27 17.20 -43.35
N PHE A 681 12.11 18.30 -44.09
CA PHE A 681 12.64 19.61 -43.71
C PHE A 681 11.84 20.30 -42.61
N ALA A 682 10.77 19.69 -42.11
CA ALA A 682 10.03 20.12 -40.90
C ALA A 682 10.21 19.13 -39.74
N LEU A 683 11.18 18.20 -39.81
CA LEU A 683 11.40 17.16 -38.81
C LEU A 683 12.76 17.33 -38.13
N LEU A 684 12.76 17.59 -36.82
CA LEU A 684 13.99 17.73 -36.04
C LEU A 684 14.54 16.35 -35.66
N ASN A 685 15.84 16.19 -35.83
CA ASN A 685 16.59 14.97 -35.49
C ASN A 685 17.70 15.32 -34.49
N ILE A 686 18.28 14.30 -33.87
CA ILE A 686 19.60 14.38 -33.24
C ILE A 686 20.59 13.70 -34.19
N SER A 687 21.76 14.31 -34.42
CA SER A 687 22.85 13.70 -35.18
C SER A 687 24.08 13.42 -34.33
N ALA A 688 24.83 12.39 -34.71
CA ALA A 688 26.19 12.14 -34.24
C ALA A 688 27.17 12.34 -35.40
N ARG A 689 28.39 12.75 -35.07
CA ARG A 689 29.50 12.92 -36.02
C ARG A 689 29.83 11.61 -36.75
N GLN A 690 30.21 11.70 -38.04
CA GLN A 690 30.34 10.54 -38.94
C GLN A 690 31.22 9.40 -38.43
N GLU A 691 32.34 9.69 -37.73
CA GLU A 691 33.23 8.62 -37.26
C GLU A 691 32.72 7.89 -36.00
N LEU A 692 31.50 8.19 -35.54
CA LEU A 692 30.87 7.59 -34.36
C LEU A 692 29.55 6.86 -34.69
N PRO A 693 29.53 5.87 -35.62
CA PRO A 693 28.31 5.12 -35.96
C PRO A 693 27.76 4.30 -34.78
N GLN A 694 28.59 3.93 -33.81
CA GLN A 694 28.16 3.31 -32.56
C GLN A 694 27.28 4.27 -31.75
N LEU A 695 27.74 5.50 -31.53
CA LEU A 695 26.97 6.54 -30.84
C LEU A 695 25.67 6.87 -31.60
N ALA A 696 25.73 6.95 -32.94
CA ALA A 696 24.53 7.13 -33.76
C ALA A 696 23.50 5.99 -33.57
N SER A 697 23.96 4.74 -33.51
CA SER A 697 23.12 3.57 -33.23
C SER A 697 22.53 3.61 -31.81
N ILE A 698 23.36 3.90 -30.81
CA ILE A 698 22.96 4.04 -29.40
C ILE A 698 21.90 5.13 -29.25
N LEU A 699 22.14 6.34 -29.76
CA LEU A 699 21.18 7.44 -29.72
C LEU A 699 19.89 7.09 -30.48
N ASN A 700 19.98 6.42 -31.63
CA ASN A 700 18.78 6.01 -32.37
C ASN A 700 17.98 4.92 -31.63
N LYS A 701 18.66 4.07 -30.83
CA LYS A 701 18.02 3.13 -29.89
C LYS A 701 17.45 3.82 -28.65
N ALA A 702 18.05 4.89 -28.16
CA ALA A 702 17.50 5.72 -27.09
C ALA A 702 16.24 6.47 -27.55
N VAL A 703 16.30 7.15 -28.71
CA VAL A 703 15.12 7.72 -29.38
C VAL A 703 14.10 6.62 -29.70
N LYS A 704 14.57 5.40 -29.98
CA LYS A 704 13.85 4.10 -29.88
C LYS A 704 12.83 4.01 -28.73
N SER A 705 13.34 4.12 -27.50
CA SER A 705 12.69 3.74 -26.24
C SER A 705 12.11 4.91 -25.42
N VAL A 706 12.08 6.13 -25.97
CA VAL A 706 11.22 7.19 -25.44
C VAL A 706 9.77 6.85 -25.76
N ASP A 707 8.92 6.77 -24.74
CA ASP A 707 7.49 6.47 -24.89
C ASP A 707 6.63 7.74 -25.05
N GLN A 708 5.33 7.54 -25.26
CA GLN A 708 4.38 8.63 -25.50
C GLN A 708 3.99 9.40 -24.23
N ALA A 709 4.14 8.83 -23.02
CA ALA A 709 3.94 9.53 -21.77
C ALA A 709 5.14 10.44 -21.46
N GLU A 710 6.37 9.94 -21.60
CA GLU A 710 7.59 10.73 -21.46
C GLU A 710 7.62 11.91 -22.45
N LEU A 711 7.29 11.64 -23.72
CA LEU A 711 7.19 12.66 -24.76
C LEU A 711 6.08 13.68 -24.47
N ARG A 712 4.92 13.25 -23.93
CA ARG A 712 3.84 14.17 -23.49
C ARG A 712 4.31 15.06 -22.34
N THR A 713 4.99 14.53 -21.33
CA THR A 713 5.49 15.32 -20.18
C THR A 713 6.47 16.40 -20.66
N LEU A 714 7.42 16.05 -21.53
CA LEU A 714 8.35 17.03 -22.11
C LEU A 714 7.63 18.06 -22.98
N ARG A 715 6.64 17.65 -23.78
CA ARG A 715 5.84 18.58 -24.60
C ARG A 715 4.98 19.52 -23.73
N GLN A 716 4.36 19.01 -22.66
CA GLN A 716 3.57 19.79 -21.73
C GLN A 716 4.42 20.86 -21.02
N LYS A 717 5.65 20.49 -20.58
CA LYS A 717 6.60 21.42 -19.95
C LYS A 717 6.97 22.59 -20.87
N TRP A 718 7.36 22.30 -22.12
CA TRP A 718 8.00 23.29 -22.99
C TRP A 718 7.06 23.99 -23.97
N PHE A 719 5.86 23.44 -24.19
CA PHE A 719 4.84 24.01 -25.08
C PHE A 719 3.51 24.33 -24.36
N GLY A 720 3.47 24.21 -23.03
CA GLY A 720 2.39 24.70 -22.17
C GLY A 720 1.00 24.09 -22.40
N GLY A 721 0.91 22.96 -23.10
CA GLY A 721 -0.37 22.40 -23.57
C GLY A 721 -1.10 23.28 -24.59
N ALA A 722 -0.43 24.30 -25.14
CA ALA A 722 -1.04 25.38 -25.91
C ALA A 722 -0.20 25.82 -27.13
N THR A 723 0.65 24.94 -27.68
CA THR A 723 1.05 25.09 -29.09
C THR A 723 -0.14 24.79 -30.01
N ALA A 724 -0.22 25.55 -31.11
CA ALA A 724 -1.31 25.47 -32.06
C ALA A 724 -1.53 24.03 -32.59
N PRO A 725 -2.77 23.62 -32.87
CA PRO A 725 -3.09 22.26 -33.28
C PRO A 725 -2.36 21.89 -34.58
N THR A 726 -1.53 20.85 -34.51
CA THR A 726 -0.97 20.24 -35.71
C THR A 726 -2.13 19.71 -36.56
N LYS A 727 -2.40 20.35 -37.71
CA LYS A 727 -3.56 20.06 -38.59
C LYS A 727 -3.54 18.66 -39.25
N ARG A 728 -2.71 17.73 -38.76
CA ARG A 728 -2.83 16.29 -38.99
C ARG A 728 -4.02 15.73 -38.19
N ARG A 729 -5.23 16.15 -38.61
CA ARG A 729 -6.50 15.51 -38.23
C ARG A 729 -6.32 13.99 -38.32
N PRO A 730 -6.67 13.20 -37.29
CA PRO A 730 -6.55 11.75 -37.37
C PRO A 730 -7.31 11.22 -38.59
N VAL A 731 -6.65 10.42 -39.43
CA VAL A 731 -7.25 9.92 -40.68
C VAL A 731 -8.23 8.80 -40.33
N ILE A 732 -9.51 9.18 -40.16
CA ILE A 732 -10.58 8.25 -39.82
C ILE A 732 -10.79 7.26 -40.97
N LYS A 733 -10.48 5.99 -40.73
CA LYS A 733 -10.61 4.91 -41.72
C LYS A 733 -12.01 4.32 -41.71
N PHE A 734 -12.87 4.89 -42.54
CA PHE A 734 -14.20 4.34 -42.82
C PHE A 734 -14.11 3.03 -43.63
N THR A 735 -15.06 2.10 -43.42
CA THR A 735 -15.26 0.97 -44.35
C THR A 735 -15.96 1.44 -45.63
N GLU A 736 -16.12 0.55 -46.61
CA GLU A 736 -16.86 0.87 -47.84
C GLU A 736 -18.36 1.07 -47.59
N ALA A 737 -18.96 0.24 -46.74
CA ALA A 737 -20.34 0.40 -46.28
C ALA A 737 -20.56 1.77 -45.61
N GLU A 738 -19.66 2.16 -44.70
CA GLU A 738 -19.71 3.47 -44.04
C GLU A 738 -19.51 4.64 -45.02
N ARG A 739 -18.61 4.53 -46.01
CA ARG A 739 -18.47 5.54 -47.06
C ARG A 739 -19.75 5.70 -47.90
N LYS A 740 -20.38 4.58 -48.28
CA LYS A 740 -21.65 4.56 -49.03
C LYS A 740 -22.82 5.06 -48.18
N TRP A 741 -22.78 4.82 -46.87
CA TRP A 741 -23.75 5.36 -45.94
C TRP A 741 -23.59 6.90 -45.84
N LEU A 742 -22.36 7.39 -45.69
CA LEU A 742 -22.01 8.82 -45.63
C LEU A 742 -22.17 9.58 -46.95
N SER A 743 -22.19 8.91 -48.11
CA SER A 743 -22.60 9.56 -49.37
C SER A 743 -24.10 9.82 -49.40
N ASN A 744 -24.90 8.90 -48.86
CA ASN A 744 -26.35 8.90 -48.98
C ASN A 744 -27.05 9.72 -47.87
N HIS A 745 -26.44 9.84 -46.70
CA HIS A 745 -27.01 10.56 -45.55
C HIS A 745 -26.19 11.82 -45.22
N LYS A 746 -26.52 12.92 -45.91
CA LYS A 746 -25.84 14.23 -45.73
C LYS A 746 -26.46 15.14 -44.67
N GLU A 747 -27.70 14.89 -44.28
CA GLU A 747 -28.39 15.62 -43.21
C GLU A 747 -28.87 14.64 -42.13
N ILE A 748 -28.71 15.02 -40.86
CA ILE A 748 -29.10 14.23 -39.69
C ILE A 748 -29.97 15.10 -38.77
N ARG A 749 -31.14 14.60 -38.35
CA ARG A 749 -32.03 15.33 -37.43
C ARG A 749 -31.66 15.02 -35.99
N LEU A 750 -31.22 16.04 -35.27
CA LEU A 750 -30.78 15.98 -33.88
C LEU A 750 -31.94 16.32 -32.94
N GLY A 751 -32.27 15.41 -32.02
CA GLY A 751 -33.05 15.71 -30.84
C GLY A 751 -32.11 16.02 -29.67
N ILE A 752 -32.50 16.94 -28.78
CA ILE A 752 -31.72 17.32 -27.61
C ILE A 752 -32.61 17.36 -26.37
N ASP A 753 -32.06 17.23 -25.18
CA ASP A 753 -32.75 17.74 -23.99
C ASP A 753 -32.49 19.27 -23.91
N PRO A 754 -33.53 20.13 -23.97
CA PRO A 754 -33.33 21.58 -23.90
C PRO A 754 -32.99 22.11 -22.50
N ASP A 755 -33.20 21.30 -21.46
CA ASP A 755 -33.17 21.69 -20.04
C ASP A 755 -32.09 20.95 -19.22
N TYR A 756 -31.06 20.38 -19.86
CA TYR A 756 -30.04 19.51 -19.22
C TYR A 756 -28.60 20.10 -19.21
N PRO A 757 -28.39 21.35 -18.78
CA PRO A 757 -27.05 21.95 -18.70
C PRO A 757 -26.21 21.27 -17.62
N PRO A 758 -24.87 21.19 -17.76
CA PRO A 758 -24.06 21.76 -18.83
C PRO A 758 -23.88 20.81 -20.03
N PHE A 759 -24.63 19.70 -20.11
CA PHE A 759 -24.47 18.70 -21.18
C PHE A 759 -25.11 19.16 -22.49
N GLU A 760 -26.41 19.39 -22.47
CA GLU A 760 -27.16 19.92 -23.61
C GLU A 760 -28.28 20.83 -23.09
N PHE A 761 -28.39 22.03 -23.65
CA PHE A 761 -29.44 22.99 -23.31
C PHE A 761 -29.61 24.05 -24.40
N VAL A 762 -30.62 24.90 -24.25
CA VAL A 762 -30.85 26.07 -25.13
C VAL A 762 -30.59 27.36 -24.34
N THR A 763 -29.82 28.30 -24.89
CA THR A 763 -29.63 29.62 -24.28
C THR A 763 -30.91 30.47 -24.39
N LYS A 764 -30.98 31.57 -23.63
CA LYS A 764 -32.11 32.53 -23.75
C LYS A 764 -32.27 33.10 -25.17
N ASP A 765 -31.17 33.11 -25.93
CA ASP A 765 -31.08 33.59 -27.31
C ASP A 765 -31.39 32.49 -28.35
N GLY A 766 -31.86 31.32 -27.91
CA GLY A 766 -32.25 30.19 -28.75
C GLY A 766 -31.11 29.28 -29.22
N VAL A 767 -29.86 29.56 -28.83
CA VAL A 767 -28.66 28.85 -29.29
C VAL A 767 -28.52 27.49 -28.58
N TYR A 768 -28.16 26.44 -29.33
CA TYR A 768 -27.88 25.11 -28.76
C TYR A 768 -26.48 25.08 -28.12
N ALA A 769 -26.43 24.85 -26.80
CA ALA A 769 -25.25 24.99 -25.96
C ALA A 769 -25.00 23.73 -25.11
N GLY A 770 -23.82 23.69 -24.47
CA GLY A 770 -23.37 22.59 -23.62
C GLY A 770 -22.31 21.70 -24.28
N ILE A 771 -21.73 20.81 -23.47
CA ILE A 771 -20.68 19.84 -23.83
C ILE A 771 -21.07 19.07 -25.11
N SER A 772 -22.28 18.53 -25.14
CA SER A 772 -22.79 17.74 -26.25
C SER A 772 -23.04 18.54 -27.53
N SER A 773 -23.17 19.87 -27.44
CA SER A 773 -23.18 20.76 -28.62
C SER A 773 -21.79 20.82 -29.27
N ASP A 774 -20.72 20.96 -28.47
CA ASP A 774 -19.34 20.93 -28.97
C ASP A 774 -18.94 19.55 -29.53
N TYR A 775 -19.30 18.44 -28.87
CA TYR A 775 -19.11 17.09 -29.44
C TYR A 775 -19.87 16.92 -30.77
N THR A 776 -21.12 17.40 -30.85
CA THR A 776 -21.92 17.34 -32.09
C THR A 776 -21.29 18.17 -33.22
N LYS A 777 -20.71 19.33 -32.88
CA LYS A 777 -19.98 20.18 -33.83
C LYS A 777 -18.74 19.46 -34.38
N LEU A 778 -17.91 18.86 -33.52
CA LEU A 778 -16.76 18.06 -33.96
C LEU A 778 -17.18 16.90 -34.86
N VAL A 779 -18.31 16.25 -34.58
CA VAL A 779 -18.86 15.19 -35.45
C VAL A 779 -19.24 15.73 -36.83
N SER A 780 -19.98 16.85 -36.89
CA SER A 780 -20.38 17.48 -38.16
C SER A 780 -19.15 17.90 -38.99
N GLU A 781 -18.16 18.53 -38.37
CA GLU A 781 -16.92 18.99 -39.02
C GLU A 781 -16.03 17.85 -39.54
N ARG A 782 -16.02 16.70 -38.86
CA ARG A 782 -15.18 15.54 -39.21
C ARG A 782 -15.80 14.62 -40.25
N LEU A 783 -17.13 14.54 -40.28
CA LEU A 783 -17.87 13.72 -41.24
C LEU A 783 -18.28 14.47 -42.51
N GLY A 784 -18.30 15.80 -42.48
CA GLY A 784 -18.81 16.60 -43.60
C GLY A 784 -20.31 16.37 -43.83
N ILE A 785 -21.06 16.23 -42.73
CA ILE A 785 -22.53 16.07 -42.73
C ILE A 785 -23.17 17.17 -41.87
N LYS A 786 -24.34 17.64 -42.30
CA LYS A 786 -25.08 18.71 -41.64
C LYS A 786 -25.99 18.12 -40.56
N ILE A 787 -25.65 18.36 -39.29
CA ILE A 787 -26.46 17.93 -38.14
C ILE A 787 -27.36 19.10 -37.73
N THR A 788 -28.68 18.92 -37.82
CA THR A 788 -29.66 19.99 -37.61
C THR A 788 -30.58 19.67 -36.45
N ARG A 789 -30.64 20.54 -35.43
CA ARG A 789 -31.57 20.42 -34.30
C ARG A 789 -33.02 20.51 -34.76
N VAL A 790 -33.88 19.59 -34.31
CA VAL A 790 -35.34 19.74 -34.37
C VAL A 790 -35.77 20.76 -33.29
N PRO A 791 -36.34 21.93 -33.65
CA PRO A 791 -36.61 23.00 -32.70
C PRO A 791 -37.84 22.71 -31.82
N ASN A 792 -37.92 23.41 -30.69
CA ASN A 792 -39.13 23.58 -29.87
C ASN A 792 -39.79 22.32 -29.29
N LEU A 793 -39.08 21.18 -29.24
CA LEU A 793 -39.52 19.97 -28.54
C LEU A 793 -38.98 19.92 -27.10
N LYS A 794 -39.81 19.44 -26.17
CA LYS A 794 -39.42 19.02 -24.80
C LYS A 794 -38.80 17.62 -24.82
N TRP A 795 -38.09 17.24 -23.75
CA TRP A 795 -37.48 15.90 -23.65
C TRP A 795 -38.46 14.72 -23.85
N SER A 796 -39.68 14.83 -23.31
CA SER A 796 -40.76 13.85 -23.48
C SER A 796 -41.21 13.72 -24.95
N GLU A 797 -41.30 14.84 -25.66
CA GLU A 797 -41.65 14.92 -27.09
C GLU A 797 -40.49 14.42 -27.97
N VAL A 798 -39.23 14.74 -27.63
CA VAL A 798 -38.00 14.26 -28.27
C VAL A 798 -37.91 12.73 -28.22
N LEU A 799 -38.22 12.09 -27.09
CA LEU A 799 -38.24 10.63 -27.00
C LEU A 799 -39.40 10.01 -27.82
N ALA A 800 -40.55 10.67 -27.92
CA ALA A 800 -41.66 10.22 -28.77
C ALA A 800 -41.31 10.31 -30.27
N ASP A 801 -40.73 11.44 -30.70
CA ASP A 801 -40.34 11.65 -32.09
C ASP A 801 -39.11 10.83 -32.50
N THR A 802 -38.27 10.44 -31.53
CA THR A 802 -37.22 9.42 -31.75
C THR A 802 -37.84 8.03 -31.99
N LYS A 803 -38.84 7.62 -31.20
CA LYS A 803 -39.60 6.37 -31.44
C LYS A 803 -40.34 6.38 -32.78
N ALA A 804 -40.82 7.55 -33.21
CA ALA A 804 -41.45 7.76 -34.52
C ALA A 804 -40.45 7.99 -35.68
N LYS A 805 -39.13 7.86 -35.46
CA LYS A 805 -38.07 8.12 -36.46
C LYS A 805 -38.13 9.50 -37.13
N LYS A 806 -38.66 10.51 -36.44
CA LYS A 806 -38.57 11.93 -36.80
C LYS A 806 -37.24 12.57 -36.33
N ILE A 807 -36.60 11.97 -35.34
CA ILE A 807 -35.24 12.25 -34.88
C ILE A 807 -34.35 11.05 -35.22
N ASP A 808 -33.12 11.31 -35.65
CA ASP A 808 -32.15 10.29 -36.06
C ASP A 808 -31.02 10.09 -35.04
N LEU A 809 -30.64 11.17 -34.34
CA LEU A 809 -29.52 11.23 -33.39
C LEU A 809 -29.92 11.98 -32.12
N LEU A 810 -29.52 11.45 -30.96
CA LEU A 810 -29.56 12.09 -29.64
C LEU A 810 -28.12 12.15 -29.09
N PRO A 811 -27.58 13.30 -28.66
CA PRO A 811 -26.15 13.42 -28.41
C PRO A 811 -25.73 13.00 -26.98
N ALA A 812 -26.56 13.18 -25.95
CA ALA A 812 -26.26 12.78 -24.58
C ALA A 812 -27.39 11.93 -23.94
N ILE A 813 -27.48 10.65 -24.31
CA ILE A 813 -28.52 9.74 -23.80
C ILE A 813 -27.94 8.49 -23.13
N THR A 814 -28.42 8.17 -21.92
CA THR A 814 -28.08 6.92 -21.24
C THR A 814 -28.64 5.71 -21.99
N ASN A 815 -27.77 4.76 -22.29
CA ASN A 815 -28.12 3.43 -22.79
C ASN A 815 -28.89 2.63 -21.70
N THR A 816 -30.17 2.33 -21.94
CA THR A 816 -31.02 1.51 -21.06
C THR A 816 -31.65 0.35 -21.84
N ILE A 817 -32.17 -0.67 -21.14
CA ILE A 817 -32.83 -1.83 -21.76
C ILE A 817 -34.11 -1.43 -22.53
N GLU A 818 -34.86 -0.44 -22.04
CA GLU A 818 -36.06 0.08 -22.73
C GLU A 818 -35.68 0.85 -24.00
N ARG A 819 -34.65 1.70 -23.92
CA ARG A 819 -34.20 2.52 -25.07
C ARG A 819 -33.54 1.68 -26.15
N ARG A 820 -32.85 0.58 -25.78
CA ARG A 820 -32.28 -0.42 -26.72
C ARG A 820 -33.30 -1.14 -27.60
N LYS A 821 -34.62 -0.93 -27.40
CA LYS A 821 -35.66 -1.40 -28.31
C LYS A 821 -35.75 -0.60 -29.61
N TYR A 822 -35.39 0.69 -29.59
CA TYR A 822 -35.57 1.62 -30.72
C TYR A 822 -34.33 2.49 -31.04
N LEU A 823 -33.33 2.50 -30.15
CA LEU A 823 -32.01 3.09 -30.36
C LEU A 823 -30.91 2.03 -30.25
N ASP A 824 -29.85 2.19 -31.04
CA ASP A 824 -28.52 1.67 -30.74
C ASP A 824 -27.61 2.82 -30.26
N PHE A 825 -26.45 2.51 -29.67
CA PHE A 825 -25.67 3.48 -28.90
C PHE A 825 -24.17 3.36 -29.18
N THR A 826 -23.48 4.49 -29.24
CA THR A 826 -22.01 4.55 -29.16
C THR A 826 -21.51 4.13 -27.78
N GLN A 827 -20.20 4.00 -27.64
CA GLN A 827 -19.58 4.01 -26.32
C GLN A 827 -19.93 5.31 -25.55
N ALA A 828 -19.99 5.20 -24.22
CA ALA A 828 -20.39 6.29 -23.35
C ALA A 828 -19.21 7.26 -23.16
N HIS A 829 -19.33 8.46 -23.71
CA HIS A 829 -18.27 9.48 -23.76
C HIS A 829 -18.35 10.51 -22.63
N LEU A 830 -19.49 10.62 -21.92
CA LEU A 830 -19.63 11.48 -20.74
C LEU A 830 -20.04 10.66 -19.52
N LYS A 831 -19.33 10.81 -18.40
CA LYS A 831 -19.54 10.06 -17.16
C LYS A 831 -19.37 10.97 -15.94
N HIS A 832 -20.49 11.30 -15.30
CA HIS A 832 -20.53 12.11 -14.09
C HIS A 832 -21.46 11.44 -13.06
N PRO A 833 -21.15 11.45 -11.76
CA PRO A 833 -21.95 10.77 -10.75
C PRO A 833 -23.32 11.42 -10.57
N ASN A 834 -24.30 10.61 -10.18
CA ASN A 834 -25.57 11.11 -9.64
C ASN A 834 -25.44 11.26 -8.12
N VAL A 835 -25.97 12.35 -7.58
CA VAL A 835 -25.95 12.69 -6.16
C VAL A 835 -27.37 12.95 -5.65
N ILE A 836 -27.58 12.68 -4.37
CA ILE A 836 -28.78 13.05 -3.65
C ILE A 836 -28.61 14.48 -3.14
N LEU A 837 -29.57 15.34 -3.43
CA LEU A 837 -29.64 16.68 -2.85
C LEU A 837 -30.84 16.78 -1.92
N THR A 838 -30.64 17.42 -0.78
CA THR A 838 -31.66 17.70 0.23
C THR A 838 -31.57 19.17 0.64
N ARG A 839 -32.52 19.65 1.44
CA ARG A 839 -32.37 20.94 2.13
C ARG A 839 -31.20 20.90 3.11
N ASP A 840 -30.61 22.06 3.35
CA ASP A 840 -29.58 22.28 4.38
C ASP A 840 -30.01 21.77 5.77
N ASP A 841 -31.27 21.95 6.15
CA ASP A 841 -31.87 21.50 7.41
C ASP A 841 -32.20 19.99 7.50
N PHE A 842 -32.14 19.23 6.41
CA PHE A 842 -32.52 17.82 6.42
C PHE A 842 -31.51 16.93 7.19
N PRO A 843 -31.92 15.87 7.90
CA PRO A 843 -31.01 14.95 8.57
C PRO A 843 -29.93 14.33 7.66
N PHE A 844 -28.84 13.87 8.26
CA PHE A 844 -27.78 13.16 7.55
C PHE A 844 -28.29 11.81 7.01
N ILE A 845 -27.91 11.50 5.76
CA ILE A 845 -28.21 10.24 5.08
C ILE A 845 -26.95 9.72 4.39
N THR A 846 -26.89 8.40 4.20
CA THR A 846 -25.76 7.68 3.58
C THR A 846 -26.02 7.29 2.13
N GLY A 847 -27.28 7.14 1.72
CA GLY A 847 -27.64 6.84 0.33
C GLY A 847 -29.15 6.73 0.10
N LEU A 848 -29.54 6.17 -1.06
CA LEU A 848 -30.95 6.07 -1.49
C LEU A 848 -31.82 5.24 -0.54
N ALA A 849 -31.25 4.28 0.19
CA ALA A 849 -31.98 3.42 1.12
C ALA A 849 -32.64 4.23 2.26
N ASP A 850 -32.01 5.33 2.69
CA ASP A 850 -32.47 6.18 3.80
C ASP A 850 -33.68 7.06 3.41
N LEU A 851 -33.99 7.14 2.11
CA LEU A 851 -35.15 7.86 1.56
C LEU A 851 -36.42 6.99 1.46
N LYS A 852 -36.45 5.83 2.14
CA LYS A 852 -37.63 4.95 2.20
C LYS A 852 -38.87 5.76 2.63
N GLU A 853 -39.96 5.62 1.88
CA GLU A 853 -41.25 6.30 2.07
C GLU A 853 -41.22 7.85 2.03
N GLN A 854 -40.06 8.46 1.80
CA GLN A 854 -39.90 9.89 1.56
C GLN A 854 -40.39 10.27 0.15
N LEU A 855 -40.72 11.55 -0.01
CA LEU A 855 -41.15 12.12 -1.27
C LEU A 855 -39.94 12.70 -2.03
N VAL A 856 -39.54 12.05 -3.12
CA VAL A 856 -38.34 12.42 -3.88
C VAL A 856 -38.74 13.01 -5.22
N ALA A 857 -38.30 14.24 -5.48
CA ALA A 857 -38.44 14.89 -6.77
C ALA A 857 -37.49 14.24 -7.79
N MET A 858 -38.02 13.86 -8.94
CA MET A 858 -37.27 13.22 -10.03
C MET A 858 -37.79 13.70 -11.39
N ASN A 859 -37.08 13.40 -12.47
CA ASN A 859 -37.43 13.87 -13.81
C ASN A 859 -38.10 12.79 -14.67
N LYS A 860 -39.19 13.15 -15.35
CA LYS A 860 -39.92 12.23 -16.23
C LYS A 860 -39.02 11.73 -17.35
N ASN A 861 -39.11 10.43 -17.63
CA ASN A 861 -38.34 9.75 -18.68
C ASN A 861 -36.80 9.81 -18.53
N TYR A 862 -36.27 10.24 -17.38
CA TYR A 862 -34.84 10.19 -17.08
C TYR A 862 -34.41 8.79 -16.64
N SER A 863 -33.16 8.42 -16.96
CA SER A 863 -32.60 7.09 -16.67
C SER A 863 -32.42 6.84 -15.17
N ALA A 864 -32.06 7.88 -14.40
CA ALA A 864 -32.03 7.82 -12.93
C ALA A 864 -33.41 7.53 -12.34
N THR A 865 -34.48 8.14 -12.85
CA THR A 865 -35.87 7.93 -12.40
C THR A 865 -36.31 6.50 -12.62
N SER A 866 -36.09 5.94 -13.82
CA SER A 866 -36.38 4.53 -14.10
C SER A 866 -35.54 3.56 -13.25
N TYR A 867 -34.31 3.93 -12.90
CA TYR A 867 -33.48 3.14 -11.98
C TYR A 867 -34.06 3.16 -10.56
N VAL A 868 -34.28 4.34 -9.96
CA VAL A 868 -34.85 4.47 -8.61
C VAL A 868 -36.22 3.79 -8.51
N LYS A 869 -37.10 4.00 -9.49
CA LYS A 869 -38.44 3.41 -9.56
C LYS A 869 -38.45 1.87 -9.66
N SER A 870 -37.34 1.25 -10.09
CA SER A 870 -37.20 -0.21 -10.18
C SER A 870 -36.41 -0.84 -9.04
N GLN A 871 -35.38 -0.16 -8.51
CA GLN A 871 -34.50 -0.69 -7.47
C GLN A 871 -34.94 -0.28 -6.05
N PHE A 872 -35.63 0.85 -5.91
CA PHE A 872 -36.09 1.41 -4.63
C PHE A 872 -37.60 1.75 -4.67
N PRO A 873 -38.49 0.78 -4.96
CA PRO A 873 -39.94 1.02 -5.13
C PRO A 873 -40.66 1.52 -3.87
N ALA A 874 -40.00 1.52 -2.70
CA ALA A 874 -40.51 2.10 -1.46
C ALA A 874 -40.33 3.63 -1.37
N ILE A 875 -39.60 4.26 -2.30
CA ILE A 875 -39.46 5.73 -2.38
C ILE A 875 -40.64 6.30 -3.17
N LYS A 876 -41.31 7.33 -2.63
CA LYS A 876 -42.46 7.98 -3.29
C LYS A 876 -41.92 9.02 -4.28
N LEU A 877 -42.22 8.87 -5.57
CA LEU A 877 -41.66 9.75 -6.61
C LEU A 877 -42.64 10.86 -7.00
N MET A 878 -42.14 12.10 -7.07
CA MET A 878 -42.81 13.23 -7.69
C MET A 878 -42.07 13.59 -8.98
N GLU A 879 -42.68 13.29 -10.14
CA GLU A 879 -42.01 13.40 -11.44
C GLU A 879 -42.28 14.75 -12.13
N PHE A 880 -41.22 15.54 -12.35
CA PHE A 880 -41.21 16.86 -13.00
C PHE A 880 -40.71 16.78 -14.45
N GLU A 881 -40.94 17.84 -15.25
CA GLU A 881 -40.39 17.89 -16.62
C GLU A 881 -38.89 18.24 -16.58
N THR A 882 -38.50 19.36 -15.95
CA THR A 882 -37.12 19.90 -16.01
C THR A 882 -36.33 19.68 -14.71
N PRO A 883 -34.99 19.53 -14.75
CA PRO A 883 -34.18 19.33 -13.54
C PRO A 883 -34.24 20.50 -12.55
N LEU A 884 -34.50 21.72 -13.05
CA LEU A 884 -34.69 22.91 -12.21
C LEU A 884 -35.95 22.78 -11.34
N GLN A 885 -37.08 22.34 -11.91
CA GLN A 885 -38.31 22.07 -11.14
C GLN A 885 -38.07 21.05 -10.01
N SER A 886 -37.25 20.03 -10.26
CA SER A 886 -36.87 19.04 -9.25
C SER A 886 -36.01 19.61 -8.12
N LEU A 887 -35.19 20.64 -8.38
CA LEU A 887 -34.44 21.38 -7.35
C LEU A 887 -35.35 22.34 -6.57
N GLU A 888 -36.18 23.10 -7.28
CA GLU A 888 -37.16 24.03 -6.70
C GLU A 888 -38.15 23.33 -5.77
N ALA A 889 -38.58 22.11 -6.11
CA ALA A 889 -39.45 21.29 -5.27
C ALA A 889 -38.80 20.97 -3.91
N VAL A 890 -37.50 20.69 -3.86
CA VAL A 890 -36.77 20.43 -2.61
C VAL A 890 -36.48 21.73 -1.86
N ALA A 891 -36.03 22.77 -2.55
CA ALA A 891 -35.75 24.07 -1.96
C ALA A 891 -36.99 24.66 -1.27
N THR A 892 -38.18 24.51 -1.89
CA THR A 892 -39.48 24.93 -1.35
C THR A 892 -40.15 23.93 -0.41
N GLY A 893 -39.53 22.79 -0.10
CA GLY A 893 -40.06 21.78 0.83
C GLY A 893 -41.24 20.95 0.31
N LYS A 894 -41.55 21.03 -0.99
CA LYS A 894 -42.56 20.17 -1.66
C LYS A 894 -42.10 18.73 -1.84
N ALA A 895 -40.79 18.49 -1.78
CA ALA A 895 -40.16 17.18 -1.77
C ALA A 895 -39.01 17.14 -0.74
N THR A 896 -38.76 15.97 -0.15
CA THR A 896 -37.69 15.74 0.82
C THR A 896 -36.30 15.82 0.20
N ALA A 897 -36.16 15.25 -1.00
CA ALA A 897 -34.88 15.12 -1.72
C ALA A 897 -35.08 15.13 -3.24
N THR A 898 -34.00 15.29 -3.98
CA THR A 898 -33.93 15.09 -5.43
C THR A 898 -32.66 14.32 -5.78
N VAL A 899 -32.66 13.61 -6.92
CA VAL A 899 -31.51 12.83 -7.38
C VAL A 899 -31.15 13.25 -8.80
N LEU A 900 -30.04 13.95 -8.93
CA LEU A 900 -29.60 14.58 -10.18
C LEU A 900 -28.12 14.29 -10.45
N ASN A 901 -27.71 14.52 -11.70
CA ASN A 901 -26.31 14.51 -12.05
C ASN A 901 -25.57 15.66 -11.35
N LEU A 902 -24.38 15.40 -10.79
CA LEU A 902 -23.61 16.39 -10.04
C LEU A 902 -23.30 17.65 -10.86
N ALA A 903 -23.00 17.51 -12.16
CA ALA A 903 -22.73 18.66 -13.02
C ALA A 903 -23.99 19.53 -13.22
N VAL A 904 -25.13 18.89 -13.45
CA VAL A 904 -26.44 19.53 -13.67
C VAL A 904 -26.90 20.25 -12.41
N ALA A 905 -26.84 19.57 -11.26
CA ALA A 905 -27.21 20.15 -9.98
C ALA A 905 -26.33 21.37 -9.65
N THR A 906 -25.01 21.25 -9.79
CA THR A 906 -24.06 22.35 -9.52
C THR A 906 -24.29 23.55 -10.44
N TYR A 907 -24.51 23.30 -11.74
CA TYR A 907 -24.79 24.35 -12.71
C TYR A 907 -26.08 25.11 -12.38
N LEU A 908 -27.19 24.39 -12.18
CA LEU A 908 -28.50 24.98 -11.93
C LEU A 908 -28.58 25.68 -10.56
N ILE A 909 -27.98 25.12 -9.51
CA ILE A 909 -27.87 25.77 -8.19
C ILE A 909 -27.13 27.11 -8.32
N ARG A 910 -25.97 27.13 -9.00
CA ARG A 910 -25.18 28.35 -9.20
C ARG A 910 -25.89 29.39 -10.06
N GLN A 911 -26.53 28.96 -11.15
CA GLN A 911 -27.22 29.85 -12.09
C GLN A 911 -28.46 30.50 -11.45
N ASN A 912 -29.22 29.75 -10.66
CA ASN A 912 -30.49 30.19 -10.06
C ASN A 912 -30.36 30.65 -8.60
N LYS A 913 -29.12 30.66 -8.05
CA LYS A 913 -28.78 31.14 -6.70
C LYS A 913 -29.56 30.41 -5.58
N ILE A 914 -29.67 29.09 -5.70
CA ILE A 914 -30.41 28.24 -4.75
C ILE A 914 -29.50 27.92 -3.55
N ASN A 915 -29.60 28.71 -2.49
CA ASN A 915 -28.62 28.67 -1.38
C ASN A 915 -28.94 27.68 -0.25
N ASN A 916 -30.18 27.13 -0.19
CA ASN A 916 -30.64 26.26 0.91
C ASN A 916 -30.65 24.76 0.57
N LEU A 917 -29.81 24.33 -0.37
CA LEU A 917 -29.65 22.92 -0.76
C LEU A 917 -28.22 22.44 -0.51
N LYS A 918 -28.08 21.21 -0.04
CA LYS A 918 -26.81 20.51 0.12
C LYS A 918 -26.77 19.23 -0.70
N ILE A 919 -25.57 18.84 -1.13
CA ILE A 919 -25.28 17.47 -1.56
C ILE A 919 -25.28 16.62 -0.29
N ALA A 920 -26.22 15.70 -0.18
CA ALA A 920 -26.42 14.89 1.03
C ALA A 920 -25.56 13.62 1.00
N ALA A 921 -25.59 12.89 -0.12
CA ALA A 921 -24.84 11.66 -0.33
C ALA A 921 -24.68 11.37 -1.85
N PRO A 922 -23.71 10.52 -2.25
CA PRO A 922 -23.74 9.86 -3.56
C PRO A 922 -25.02 9.04 -3.72
N ALA A 923 -25.59 9.00 -4.92
CA ALA A 923 -26.77 8.17 -5.19
C ALA A 923 -26.44 6.73 -5.62
N GLU A 924 -25.16 6.44 -5.89
CA GLU A 924 -24.62 5.14 -6.34
C GLU A 924 -25.37 4.45 -7.52
N ILE A 925 -26.08 5.24 -8.33
CA ILE A 925 -26.88 4.75 -9.46
C ILE A 925 -25.98 4.14 -10.54
N LYS A 926 -26.05 2.81 -10.69
CA LYS A 926 -25.21 2.01 -11.61
C LYS A 926 -25.72 2.11 -13.06
N LEU A 927 -25.43 3.24 -13.72
CA LEU A 927 -25.74 3.50 -15.13
C LEU A 927 -24.46 3.70 -15.96
N PRO A 928 -24.45 3.35 -17.26
CA PRO A 928 -23.23 3.28 -18.08
C PRO A 928 -22.60 4.63 -18.48
N GLY A 929 -23.23 5.77 -18.16
CA GLY A 929 -22.89 7.10 -18.65
C GLY A 929 -23.86 7.60 -19.74
N LEU A 930 -23.46 8.65 -20.45
CA LEU A 930 -24.17 9.18 -21.62
C LEU A 930 -23.42 8.78 -22.90
N SER A 931 -24.17 8.26 -23.87
CA SER A 931 -23.71 7.90 -25.21
C SER A 931 -24.44 8.76 -26.24
N MET A 932 -23.95 8.78 -27.49
CA MET A 932 -24.79 9.17 -28.61
C MET A 932 -25.74 8.01 -28.92
N GLY A 933 -27.04 8.30 -29.01
CA GLY A 933 -28.08 7.34 -29.37
C GLY A 933 -28.53 7.55 -30.80
N VAL A 934 -28.50 6.50 -31.61
CA VAL A 934 -28.88 6.52 -33.03
C VAL A 934 -30.09 5.63 -33.25
N ARG A 935 -31.01 6.03 -34.13
CA ARG A 935 -32.14 5.19 -34.58
C ARG A 935 -31.67 3.79 -35.01
N LYS A 936 -32.32 2.75 -34.49
CA LYS A 936 -31.88 1.35 -34.58
C LYS A 936 -31.81 0.74 -36.00
N ASP A 937 -32.36 1.43 -37.00
CA ASP A 937 -32.23 1.06 -38.41
C ASP A 937 -31.02 1.67 -39.13
N TRP A 938 -30.17 2.45 -38.45
CA TRP A 938 -28.91 3.02 -38.95
C TRP A 938 -27.66 2.58 -38.12
N PRO A 939 -27.35 1.28 -38.02
CA PRO A 939 -26.22 0.78 -37.22
C PRO A 939 -24.84 1.25 -37.74
N GLU A 940 -24.72 1.58 -39.03
CA GLU A 940 -23.48 2.11 -39.61
C GLU A 940 -23.10 3.46 -38.98
N LEU A 941 -24.10 4.32 -38.71
CA LEU A 941 -23.86 5.62 -38.08
C LEU A 941 -23.31 5.46 -36.65
N VAL A 942 -23.68 4.41 -35.90
CA VAL A 942 -23.07 4.13 -34.59
C VAL A 942 -21.58 3.86 -34.74
N SER A 943 -21.17 3.02 -35.71
CA SER A 943 -19.75 2.72 -35.95
C SER A 943 -18.97 3.94 -36.45
N ILE A 944 -19.60 4.76 -37.30
CA ILE A 944 -19.05 6.05 -37.77
C ILE A 944 -18.82 7.00 -36.57
N LEU A 945 -19.81 7.15 -35.69
CA LEU A 945 -19.71 8.02 -34.52
C LEU A 945 -18.67 7.52 -33.51
N ASP A 946 -18.62 6.20 -33.21
CA ASP A 946 -17.57 5.64 -32.36
C ASP A 946 -16.17 5.92 -32.91
N LYS A 947 -15.95 5.80 -34.23
CA LYS A 947 -14.67 6.17 -34.87
C LYS A 947 -14.35 7.66 -34.78
N VAL A 948 -15.36 8.52 -34.83
CA VAL A 948 -15.16 9.97 -34.65
C VAL A 948 -14.84 10.31 -33.20
N LEU A 949 -15.56 9.73 -32.24
CA LEU A 949 -15.30 9.89 -30.80
C LEU A 949 -13.90 9.38 -30.43
N GLN A 950 -13.49 8.21 -30.93
CA GLN A 950 -12.14 7.66 -30.76
C GLN A 950 -11.03 8.50 -31.41
N SER A 951 -11.38 9.43 -32.31
CA SER A 951 -10.43 10.37 -32.90
C SER A 951 -10.41 11.74 -32.21
N ILE A 952 -11.24 11.98 -31.18
CA ILE A 952 -11.16 13.20 -30.37
C ILE A 952 -9.93 13.08 -29.47
N THR A 953 -9.06 14.09 -29.47
CA THR A 953 -7.84 14.06 -28.67
C THR A 953 -8.11 14.48 -27.22
N PRO A 954 -7.26 14.09 -26.25
CA PRO A 954 -7.39 14.55 -24.86
C PRO A 954 -7.39 16.07 -24.71
N GLU A 955 -6.73 16.79 -25.62
CA GLU A 955 -6.69 18.25 -25.66
C GLU A 955 -8.01 18.85 -26.16
N GLU A 956 -8.67 18.24 -27.16
CA GLU A 956 -10.02 18.62 -27.60
C GLU A 956 -11.06 18.33 -26.51
N GLU A 957 -11.03 17.12 -25.93
CA GLU A 957 -11.88 16.73 -24.79
C GLU A 957 -11.69 17.67 -23.60
N LYS A 958 -10.44 17.97 -23.22
CA LYS A 958 -10.13 18.94 -22.15
C LYS A 958 -10.64 20.34 -22.50
N THR A 959 -10.50 20.80 -23.74
CA THR A 959 -10.99 22.13 -24.18
C THR A 959 -12.51 22.24 -24.07
N ILE A 960 -13.24 21.17 -24.34
CA ILE A 960 -14.70 21.11 -24.13
C ILE A 960 -15.02 21.10 -22.63
N ASN A 961 -14.36 20.24 -21.85
CA ASN A 961 -14.61 20.11 -20.42
C ASN A 961 -14.28 21.40 -19.63
N ASP A 962 -13.13 22.04 -19.89
CA ASP A 962 -12.73 23.31 -19.24
C ASP A 962 -13.74 24.44 -19.49
N ARG A 963 -14.36 24.47 -20.68
CA ARG A 963 -15.35 25.48 -21.08
C ARG A 963 -16.66 25.38 -20.28
N TRP A 964 -17.10 24.16 -20.00
CA TRP A 964 -18.43 23.88 -19.43
C TRP A 964 -18.40 23.47 -17.95
N VAL A 965 -17.26 22.98 -17.46
CA VAL A 965 -17.09 22.38 -16.13
C VAL A 965 -15.96 23.09 -15.37
N SER A 966 -16.10 24.40 -15.19
CA SER A 966 -15.15 25.25 -14.45
C SER A 966 -15.21 25.03 -12.92
N LEU A 967 -14.93 23.81 -12.45
CA LEU A 967 -14.99 23.42 -11.04
C LEU A 967 -13.77 23.93 -10.26
N ARG A 968 -13.76 25.22 -9.95
CA ARG A 968 -13.13 25.67 -8.69
C ARG A 968 -14.06 25.27 -7.55
N PHE A 969 -13.69 24.21 -6.84
CA PHE A 969 -14.26 23.92 -5.53
C PHE A 969 -13.64 24.86 -4.51
N ASP A 970 -14.18 26.08 -4.43
CA ASP A 970 -14.13 26.85 -3.20
C ASP A 970 -15.00 26.11 -2.17
N VAL A 971 -14.43 25.07 -1.56
CA VAL A 971 -14.99 24.47 -0.35
C VAL A 971 -14.86 25.52 0.73
N ALA A 972 -15.89 26.34 0.87
CA ALA A 972 -16.11 27.22 2.00
C ALA A 972 -16.45 26.40 3.26
N ALA A 973 -15.55 25.47 3.60
CA ALA A 973 -15.23 25.17 4.97
C ALA A 973 -14.72 26.49 5.57
N ASP A 974 -15.67 27.29 6.06
CA ASP A 974 -15.38 28.49 6.83
C ASP A 974 -14.47 28.08 7.99
N THR A 975 -13.18 28.35 7.84
CA THR A 975 -12.15 27.94 8.77
C THR A 975 -12.27 28.71 10.08
N GLU A 976 -12.84 29.92 10.07
CA GLU A 976 -13.24 30.58 11.31
C GLU A 976 -14.40 29.85 11.97
N ALA A 977 -15.46 29.46 11.24
CA ALA A 977 -16.58 28.72 11.84
C ALA A 977 -16.15 27.34 12.38
N LEU A 978 -15.30 26.60 11.65
CA LEU A 978 -14.79 25.31 12.10
C LEU A 978 -13.80 25.44 13.27
N VAL A 979 -12.96 26.48 13.30
CA VAL A 979 -12.14 26.78 14.48
C VAL A 979 -13.01 27.28 15.65
N ARG A 980 -14.04 28.08 15.41
CA ARG A 980 -14.97 28.60 16.42
C ARG A 980 -15.80 27.48 17.06
N VAL A 981 -16.33 26.55 16.25
CA VAL A 981 -16.99 25.33 16.74
C VAL A 981 -15.97 24.39 17.39
N GLY A 982 -14.75 24.24 16.85
CA GLY A 982 -13.69 23.45 17.47
C GLY A 982 -13.25 23.99 18.84
N VAL A 983 -13.20 25.31 19.00
CA VAL A 983 -12.88 26.01 20.26
C VAL A 983 -14.08 26.00 21.22
N GLN A 984 -15.32 26.05 20.72
CA GLN A 984 -16.53 25.90 21.56
C GLN A 984 -16.71 24.45 22.06
N VAL A 985 -16.54 23.45 21.19
CA VAL A 985 -16.63 22.02 21.55
C VAL A 985 -15.42 21.60 22.38
N GLY A 986 -14.21 22.01 22.01
CA GLY A 986 -13.01 21.78 22.79
C GLY A 986 -13.07 22.50 24.15
N GLY A 987 -13.54 23.75 24.17
CA GLY A 987 -13.73 24.54 25.38
C GLY A 987 -14.79 23.96 26.30
N THR A 988 -15.93 23.51 25.78
CA THR A 988 -16.97 22.81 26.59
C THR A 988 -16.51 21.43 27.04
N ALA A 989 -15.75 20.68 26.22
CA ALA A 989 -15.16 19.42 26.65
C ALA A 989 -14.13 19.61 27.77
N VAL A 990 -13.26 20.62 27.67
CA VAL A 990 -12.33 21.01 28.74
C VAL A 990 -13.10 21.51 29.97
N LEU A 991 -14.16 22.30 29.82
CA LEU A 991 -14.98 22.76 30.95
C LEU A 991 -15.69 21.60 31.64
N ILE A 992 -16.24 20.63 30.90
CA ILE A 992 -16.85 19.41 31.42
C ILE A 992 -15.79 18.55 32.13
N VAL A 993 -14.59 18.40 31.58
CA VAL A 993 -13.48 17.69 32.22
C VAL A 993 -13.04 18.41 33.50
N LEU A 994 -12.95 19.74 33.51
CA LEU A 994 -12.62 20.54 34.70
C LEU A 994 -13.74 20.50 35.76
N ILE A 995 -15.01 20.45 35.34
CA ILE A 995 -16.16 20.24 36.24
C ILE A 995 -16.13 18.82 36.82
N ILE A 996 -15.80 17.80 36.02
CA ILE A 996 -15.68 16.40 36.49
C ILE A 996 -14.50 16.25 37.45
N ILE A 997 -13.32 16.80 37.10
CA ILE A 997 -12.14 16.81 37.99
C ILE A 997 -12.44 17.61 39.25
N GLY A 998 -13.07 18.78 39.14
CA GLY A 998 -13.51 19.59 40.27
C GLY A 998 -14.50 18.83 41.17
N PHE A 999 -15.48 18.14 40.59
CA PHE A 999 -16.45 17.32 41.33
C PHE A 999 -15.80 16.11 42.00
N ILE A 1000 -14.83 15.45 41.35
CA ILE A 1000 -14.02 14.37 41.94
C ILE A 1000 -13.17 14.88 43.09
N VAL A 1001 -12.47 16.02 42.92
CA VAL A 1001 -11.65 16.63 43.98
C VAL A 1001 -12.50 17.14 45.14
N ILE A 1002 -13.68 17.71 44.88
CA ILE A 1002 -14.64 18.13 45.92
C ILE A 1002 -15.23 16.91 46.64
N ARG A 1003 -15.56 15.81 45.95
CA ARG A 1003 -15.96 14.56 46.62
C ARG A 1003 -14.83 13.91 47.42
N GLY A 1004 -13.59 13.97 46.92
CA GLY A 1004 -12.39 13.55 47.62
C GLY A 1004 -12.23 14.33 48.92
N ARG A 1005 -12.09 15.66 48.83
CA ARG A 1005 -11.94 16.55 49.99
C ARG A 1005 -13.13 16.54 50.94
N ARG A 1006 -14.36 16.33 50.47
CA ARG A 1006 -15.52 16.13 51.37
C ARG A 1006 -15.37 14.82 52.14
N LYS A 1007 -15.09 13.70 51.49
CA LYS A 1007 -14.85 12.43 52.19
C LYS A 1007 -13.64 12.50 53.13
N GLU A 1008 -12.56 13.14 52.71
CA GLU A 1008 -11.33 13.28 53.50
C GLU A 1008 -11.55 14.17 54.73
N ASN A 1009 -12.28 15.28 54.60
CA ASN A 1009 -12.66 16.12 55.74
C ASN A 1009 -13.76 15.47 56.61
N GLU A 1010 -14.70 14.72 56.04
CA GLU A 1010 -15.74 13.99 56.80
C GLU A 1010 -15.12 12.80 57.56
N MET A 1011 -14.12 12.12 57.00
CA MET A 1011 -13.33 11.09 57.69
C MET A 1011 -12.47 11.72 58.78
N ARG A 1012 -11.66 12.73 58.46
CA ARG A 1012 -10.79 13.39 59.45
C ARG A 1012 -11.57 14.07 60.57
N ALA A 1013 -12.70 14.72 60.29
CA ALA A 1013 -13.55 15.28 61.35
C ALA A 1013 -14.12 14.18 62.25
N ARG A 1014 -14.49 13.01 61.71
CA ARG A 1014 -14.95 11.86 62.52
C ARG A 1014 -13.81 11.18 63.29
N GLU A 1015 -12.62 11.09 62.72
CA GLU A 1015 -11.44 10.54 63.39
C GLU A 1015 -10.95 11.49 64.50
N GLU A 1016 -10.89 12.79 64.24
CA GLU A 1016 -10.55 13.83 65.22
C GLU A 1016 -11.66 13.94 66.30
N GLU A 1017 -12.95 13.85 65.97
CA GLU A 1017 -14.06 13.79 66.94
C GLU A 1017 -14.01 12.50 67.78
N ALA A 1018 -13.84 11.33 67.17
CA ALA A 1018 -13.78 10.05 67.89
C ALA A 1018 -12.55 9.94 68.79
N GLN A 1019 -11.37 10.37 68.32
CA GLN A 1019 -10.14 10.36 69.10
C GLN A 1019 -10.21 11.38 70.25
N ALA A 1020 -10.68 12.62 70.00
CA ALA A 1020 -10.86 13.61 71.07
C ALA A 1020 -11.91 13.16 72.12
N LYS A 1021 -12.96 12.46 71.69
CA LYS A 1021 -14.00 11.89 72.58
C LYS A 1021 -13.44 10.73 73.42
N SER A 1022 -12.66 9.85 72.82
CA SER A 1022 -11.93 8.77 73.52
C SER A 1022 -10.96 9.33 74.56
N ASP A 1023 -10.13 10.30 74.17
CA ASP A 1023 -9.13 10.90 75.06
C ASP A 1023 -9.79 11.73 76.18
N PHE A 1024 -10.88 12.44 75.90
CA PHE A 1024 -11.69 13.11 76.91
C PHE A 1024 -12.30 12.12 77.92
N VAL A 1025 -12.89 11.01 77.46
CA VAL A 1025 -13.43 9.96 78.35
C VAL A 1025 -12.32 9.35 79.21
N ALA A 1026 -11.14 9.09 78.65
CA ALA A 1026 -10.00 8.55 79.39
C ALA A 1026 -9.49 9.53 80.48
N VAL A 1027 -9.33 10.82 80.14
CA VAL A 1027 -8.90 11.86 81.10
C VAL A 1027 -9.95 12.07 82.18
N VAL A 1028 -11.23 12.25 81.83
CA VAL A 1028 -12.31 12.45 82.81
C VAL A 1028 -12.46 11.24 83.73
N SER A 1029 -12.32 10.01 83.21
CA SER A 1029 -12.34 8.80 84.04
C SER A 1029 -11.21 8.80 85.07
N HIS A 1030 -10.00 9.24 84.69
CA HIS A 1030 -8.85 9.34 85.61
C HIS A 1030 -9.02 10.44 86.67
N GLU A 1031 -9.46 11.64 86.24
CA GLU A 1031 -9.64 12.82 87.09
C GLU A 1031 -10.88 12.73 88.01
N VAL A 1032 -11.89 11.90 87.68
CA VAL A 1032 -13.01 11.61 88.58
C VAL A 1032 -12.69 10.45 89.52
N ARG A 1033 -12.00 9.39 89.06
CA ARG A 1033 -11.65 8.22 89.89
C ARG A 1033 -10.77 8.60 91.08
N THR A 1034 -9.82 9.51 90.89
CA THR A 1034 -8.87 9.94 91.95
C THR A 1034 -9.58 10.60 93.16
N PRO A 1035 -10.37 11.68 93.01
CA PRO A 1035 -11.13 12.26 94.12
C PRO A 1035 -12.25 11.34 94.62
N MET A 1036 -12.90 10.53 93.77
CA MET A 1036 -13.92 9.57 94.24
C MET A 1036 -13.33 8.50 95.16
N ASN A 1037 -12.14 7.97 94.86
CA ASN A 1037 -11.43 7.08 95.78
C ASN A 1037 -11.06 7.78 97.10
N GLY A 1038 -10.78 9.08 97.08
CA GLY A 1038 -10.60 9.90 98.27
C GLY A 1038 -11.89 10.02 99.10
N VAL A 1039 -13.01 10.35 98.47
CA VAL A 1039 -14.33 10.44 99.12
C VAL A 1039 -14.77 9.09 99.69
N LEU A 1040 -14.62 7.99 98.94
CA LEU A 1040 -14.90 6.63 99.40
C LEU A 1040 -14.00 6.23 100.57
N GLY A 1041 -12.70 6.57 100.52
CA GLY A 1041 -11.76 6.35 101.61
C GLY A 1041 -12.19 7.06 102.89
N MET A 1042 -12.55 8.34 102.80
CA MET A 1042 -13.01 9.12 103.96
C MET A 1042 -14.38 8.65 104.48
N ALA A 1043 -15.32 8.29 103.60
CA ALA A 1043 -16.62 7.74 103.99
C ALA A 1043 -16.48 6.39 104.70
N ARG A 1044 -15.60 5.51 104.22
CA ARG A 1044 -15.27 4.24 104.88
C ARG A 1044 -14.57 4.46 106.23
N LEU A 1045 -13.63 5.40 106.33
CA LEU A 1045 -13.01 5.77 107.62
C LEU A 1045 -14.03 6.35 108.61
N ILE A 1046 -15.02 7.11 108.13
CA ILE A 1046 -16.13 7.63 108.95
C ILE A 1046 -17.03 6.49 109.45
N LEU A 1047 -17.28 5.44 108.65
CA LEU A 1047 -18.06 4.25 109.07
C LEU A 1047 -17.42 3.44 110.23
N GLU A 1048 -16.10 3.55 110.41
CA GLU A 1048 -15.33 2.97 111.53
C GLU A 1048 -15.35 3.84 112.82
N THR A 1049 -15.98 5.02 112.78
CA THR A 1049 -16.17 5.88 113.96
C THR A 1049 -17.50 5.61 114.67
N PRO A 1050 -17.68 5.99 115.97
CA PRO A 1050 -18.94 5.81 116.68
C PRO A 1050 -20.02 6.80 116.20
N LEU A 1051 -20.64 6.48 115.06
CA LEU A 1051 -21.76 7.20 114.46
C LEU A 1051 -23.12 6.81 115.08
N SER A 1052 -24.10 7.72 114.98
CA SER A 1052 -25.52 7.35 115.09
C SER A 1052 -25.98 6.54 113.86
N ASN A 1053 -27.08 5.78 114.00
CA ASN A 1053 -27.61 4.93 112.92
C ASN A 1053 -27.90 5.74 111.63
N GLU A 1054 -28.50 6.92 111.76
CA GLU A 1054 -28.83 7.79 110.62
C GLU A 1054 -27.58 8.30 109.90
N GLN A 1055 -26.55 8.73 110.64
CA GLN A 1055 -25.24 9.08 110.07
C GLN A 1055 -24.55 7.87 109.42
N LYS A 1056 -24.75 6.66 109.95
CA LYS A 1056 -24.18 5.43 109.40
C LYS A 1056 -24.84 5.04 108.08
N ASP A 1057 -26.16 5.19 107.96
CA ASP A 1057 -26.88 5.01 106.69
C ASP A 1057 -26.51 6.09 105.67
N PHE A 1058 -26.31 7.35 106.07
CA PHE A 1058 -25.80 8.39 105.16
C PHE A 1058 -24.38 8.06 104.66
N ALA A 1059 -23.45 7.71 105.56
CA ALA A 1059 -22.08 7.35 105.19
C ALA A 1059 -22.03 6.09 104.31
N LYS A 1060 -22.89 5.09 104.57
CA LYS A 1060 -23.05 3.91 103.71
C LYS A 1060 -23.62 4.30 102.34
N THR A 1061 -24.64 5.14 102.29
CA THR A 1061 -25.24 5.63 101.03
C THR A 1061 -24.21 6.35 100.16
N ILE A 1062 -23.28 7.10 100.76
CA ILE A 1062 -22.15 7.72 100.06
C ILE A 1062 -21.19 6.66 99.48
N VAL A 1063 -20.92 5.58 100.21
CA VAL A 1063 -20.09 4.46 99.72
C VAL A 1063 -20.79 3.71 98.58
N ASP A 1064 -22.01 3.23 98.80
CA ASP A 1064 -22.80 2.47 97.83
C ASP A 1064 -23.00 3.29 96.52
N SER A 1065 -23.25 4.61 96.63
CA SER A 1065 -23.39 5.51 95.47
C SER A 1065 -22.06 5.78 94.75
N GLY A 1066 -20.96 5.93 95.48
CA GLY A 1066 -19.64 6.18 94.90
C GLY A 1066 -19.07 4.96 94.19
N GLU A 1067 -19.35 3.75 94.69
CA GLU A 1067 -18.99 2.49 94.02
C GLU A 1067 -19.82 2.27 92.76
N ALA A 1068 -21.13 2.54 92.80
CA ALA A 1068 -21.98 2.51 91.61
C ALA A 1068 -21.51 3.50 90.53
N LEU A 1069 -21.12 4.73 90.92
CA LEU A 1069 -20.57 5.72 90.02
C LEU A 1069 -19.24 5.26 89.39
N LEU A 1070 -18.35 4.63 90.16
CA LEU A 1070 -17.10 4.07 89.65
C LEU A 1070 -17.32 2.88 88.69
N SER A 1071 -18.35 2.06 88.89
CA SER A 1071 -18.70 1.00 87.92
C SER A 1071 -19.09 1.59 86.58
N ILE A 1072 -20.05 2.53 86.58
CA ILE A 1072 -20.51 3.23 85.37
C ILE A 1072 -19.33 3.93 84.65
N LEU A 1073 -18.40 4.51 85.41
CA LEU A 1073 -17.20 5.18 84.90
C LEU A 1073 -16.18 4.21 84.24
N ASN A 1074 -16.20 2.93 84.60
CA ASN A 1074 -15.39 1.88 83.98
C ASN A 1074 -16.09 1.32 82.72
N ASP A 1075 -17.40 1.01 82.82
CA ASP A 1075 -18.20 0.47 81.71
C ASP A 1075 -18.18 1.41 80.50
N LEU A 1076 -18.30 2.72 80.75
CA LEU A 1076 -18.24 3.77 79.73
C LEU A 1076 -16.84 3.89 79.09
N LEU A 1077 -15.78 3.57 79.85
CA LEU A 1077 -14.39 3.53 79.36
C LEU A 1077 -14.15 2.35 78.41
N ASP A 1078 -14.68 1.17 78.73
CA ASP A 1078 -14.49 -0.04 77.92
C ASP A 1078 -15.38 -0.05 76.67
N ILE A 1079 -16.60 0.52 76.74
CA ILE A 1079 -17.40 0.84 75.54
C ILE A 1079 -16.60 1.77 74.61
N SER A 1080 -15.94 2.80 75.15
CA SER A 1080 -15.11 3.71 74.34
C SER A 1080 -13.89 3.05 73.69
N LYS A 1081 -13.39 1.91 74.22
CA LYS A 1081 -12.31 1.12 73.58
C LYS A 1081 -12.83 0.19 72.49
N LEU A 1082 -14.02 -0.37 72.68
CA LEU A 1082 -14.71 -1.19 71.67
C LEU A 1082 -15.02 -0.36 70.42
N ASP A 1083 -15.63 0.82 70.58
CA ASP A 1083 -15.90 1.75 69.47
C ASP A 1083 -14.61 2.22 68.77
N ALA A 1084 -13.49 2.30 69.50
CA ALA A 1084 -12.17 2.63 68.95
C ALA A 1084 -11.41 1.42 68.35
N GLY A 1085 -11.98 0.20 68.39
CA GLY A 1085 -11.38 -1.02 67.84
C GLY A 1085 -10.09 -1.49 68.53
N LYS A 1086 -9.93 -1.22 69.82
CA LYS A 1086 -8.70 -1.47 70.60
C LYS A 1086 -8.96 -2.34 71.83
N LEU A 1087 -9.38 -3.58 71.60
CA LEU A 1087 -9.61 -4.62 72.62
C LEU A 1087 -9.23 -6.00 72.07
#